data_AF-A0A1X1ZIP0-F1
#
_entry.id   AF-A0A1X1ZIP0-F1
#
_cell.length_a   1.000
_cell.length_b   1.000
_cell.length_c   1.000
_cell.angle_alpha   90.00
_cell.angle_beta   90.00
_cell.angle_gamma   90.00
#
_symmetry.space_group_name_H-M   'P 1'
#
loop_
_entity.id
_entity.type
_entity.pdbx_description
1 polymer ?
#
loop_
_entity_poly.entity_id
_entity_poly.type
_entity_poly.pdbx_seq_one_letter_code
_entity_poly.pdbx_strand_id
1 'polypeptide(L)'
;MSVVNHEQEAATGQRGARDGVRVTRWVATVAGLVGFVLSVATPLLPVVQTTAELNWPQSGQLNSVTAPLISLTPVDATATVPCSVVRGLPPDGGVVLSTAPKKGKDAALNALFVVASSQRVDVTDRNVVIASVPRAQAAGPPCQRIEITSTRAGTFATFVGLTDPAGKPVGGGFADPNLRPQIVGVFTDLTGPAPPGLRFSATIDTRFSTTPTTLKLAAMVLAILATVVALIALWRLDQLDGRRMHRWIPKNWRRFTLVDAAVIFGFLLWHLIGANSSDDGYILGMARVADHAGYMSNYFRWFGSPEDPFGWYYNLLALMTHVSDHSLWMRLPDLVAGLVCWLLLSREVLPRLGPAVASSTAANWTAGLVLLTAWMPFNNGLRPEGIIALGSLVTYVLIERSMRYSRLTPAALAVITAAFTLAVQPTGLIAVAALIAGGRPILRILVHRHRLVGTWPLVAPMLAAGFVVLTVVFADQTLSTVLEATRIRTSIGPSQAWYTENLRYYYLFLPTVDGAVSRRFGFLITALCLFTAVFIMLRRKRIPGVARGPVWRLMGVIFATMFFLMFTPTKWVHHFGLFAAVGAAMAALTTVLVSHEVLRWSRNRMAFAAAVLFVLALCFATFNGWWYVSSYGVPFNSAMPKIAGITVSTIFFALFAIAALWAMWLHFASRDRGEGRLARAVTAAPLPLAAGFMALVFVASMVAGIVRQYPTYSNGWSNLREFAGGCALADDVLVEPDSNAGFMAPLPDRYGPLGPLGGVNPMGFSPNGIPERTLAEAVRETAVPQPGTDYDWYGPTKLAAPGVNGSLVPLPYGLDPDRVPVAGSYTTGPQQQSRLTSAWYRLPKPDGGHPLVVVTAAGTITGNSVLHGHTSGQTVVLEYGRPAPGGDPNAIVPAGRLVPYDLYGEQPKVWRNLRFARSQMPADAVAVRVVAEDLSLTPEDWVAVTPPRVPELRSVQEYVGSTQPVLMDWAVGLAFPCQRPMLHVDGVTEIPKFRITPDYNAKKQDTDTWEDGVNGGLLGITDLLLRAHVMSTYLSRDWGRDWGSLRKFDTIADAHPARLDLGTATRSGWWSPGEIRIKP
;
A
#
# COMPACT_ATOMS: atom_id res chain seq x y z
N MET A 1 72.88 -25.24 34.44
CA MET A 1 71.68 -26.00 34.02
C MET A 1 70.41 -25.15 33.85
N SER A 2 70.40 -23.81 34.01
CA SER A 2 69.15 -23.00 33.89
C SER A 2 68.99 -22.14 32.62
N VAL A 3 70.00 -22.08 31.72
CA VAL A 3 69.90 -21.25 30.50
C VAL A 3 69.33 -22.03 29.31
N VAL A 4 69.58 -23.35 29.23
CA VAL A 4 69.12 -24.20 28.12
C VAL A 4 67.62 -24.50 28.18
N ASN A 5 67.03 -24.60 29.38
CA ASN A 5 65.57 -24.81 29.53
C ASN A 5 64.76 -23.56 29.16
N HIS A 6 65.30 -22.35 29.38
CA HIS A 6 64.59 -21.13 29.01
C HIS A 6 64.56 -20.90 27.49
N GLU A 7 65.62 -21.27 26.77
CA GLU A 7 65.64 -21.22 25.31
C GLU A 7 64.74 -22.30 24.68
N GLN A 8 64.66 -23.51 25.27
CA GLN A 8 63.75 -24.55 24.81
C GLN A 8 62.27 -24.19 25.07
N GLU A 9 61.92 -23.66 26.25
CA GLU A 9 60.56 -23.19 26.54
C GLU A 9 60.13 -22.02 25.62
N ALA A 10 61.05 -21.08 25.36
CA ALA A 10 60.81 -19.96 24.44
C ALA A 10 60.65 -20.43 22.99
N ALA A 11 61.42 -21.43 22.55
CA ALA A 11 61.30 -22.04 21.23
C ALA A 11 60.01 -22.86 21.06
N THR A 12 59.56 -23.58 22.10
CA THR A 12 58.24 -24.26 22.10
C THR A 12 57.08 -23.28 22.13
N GLY A 13 57.19 -22.17 22.87
CA GLY A 13 56.19 -21.09 22.88
C GLY A 13 56.08 -20.38 21.53
N GLN A 14 57.20 -20.13 20.85
CA GLN A 14 57.21 -19.58 19.49
C GLN A 14 56.71 -20.55 18.43
N ARG A 15 56.98 -21.86 18.56
CA ARG A 15 56.40 -22.91 17.68
C ARG A 15 54.88 -23.02 17.87
N GLY A 16 54.39 -23.08 19.11
CA GLY A 16 52.95 -23.13 19.42
C GLY A 16 52.18 -21.90 18.92
N ALA A 17 52.77 -20.70 19.03
CA ALA A 17 52.19 -19.47 18.48
C ALA A 17 52.16 -19.47 16.93
N ARG A 18 53.22 -19.96 16.27
CA ARG A 18 53.28 -20.10 14.80
C ARG A 18 52.29 -21.15 14.28
N ASP A 19 52.13 -22.27 14.97
CA ASP A 19 51.15 -23.30 14.63
C ASP A 19 49.72 -22.81 14.83
N GLY A 20 49.44 -22.06 15.90
CA GLY A 20 48.13 -21.44 16.13
C GLY A 20 47.71 -20.46 15.01
N VAL A 21 48.65 -19.65 14.49
CA VAL A 21 48.39 -18.78 13.34
C VAL A 21 48.14 -19.58 12.08
N ARG A 22 48.91 -20.65 11.82
CA ARG A 22 48.74 -21.52 10.66
C ARG A 22 47.37 -22.20 10.67
N VAL A 23 46.94 -22.75 11.80
CA VAL A 23 45.62 -23.37 11.96
C VAL A 23 44.51 -22.34 11.72
N THR A 24 44.61 -21.16 12.31
CA THR A 24 43.60 -20.10 12.13
C THR A 24 43.46 -19.66 10.67
N ARG A 25 44.57 -19.61 9.92
CA ARG A 25 44.56 -19.33 8.47
C ARG A 25 43.82 -20.40 7.66
N TRP A 26 44.04 -21.67 7.98
CA TRP A 26 43.33 -22.79 7.35
C TRP A 26 41.84 -22.77 7.66
N VAL A 27 41.47 -22.56 8.93
CA VAL A 27 40.07 -22.46 9.35
C VAL A 27 39.36 -21.32 8.60
N ALA A 28 39.96 -20.12 8.55
CA ALA A 28 39.39 -18.98 7.82
C ALA A 28 39.19 -19.28 6.32
N THR A 29 40.11 -20.03 5.70
CA THR A 29 40.04 -20.38 4.28
C THR A 29 38.99 -21.46 4.01
N VAL A 30 39.07 -22.59 4.70
CA VAL A 30 38.19 -23.75 4.47
C VAL A 30 36.75 -23.41 4.85
N ALA A 31 36.53 -22.86 6.05
CA ALA A 31 35.18 -22.49 6.47
C ALA A 31 34.60 -21.37 5.59
N GLY A 32 35.43 -20.42 5.14
CA GLY A 32 35.00 -19.38 4.21
C GLY A 32 34.58 -19.93 2.83
N LEU A 33 35.37 -20.84 2.25
CA LEU A 33 35.03 -21.47 0.97
C LEU A 33 33.80 -22.39 1.08
N VAL A 34 33.69 -23.17 2.15
CA VAL A 34 32.51 -24.01 2.42
C VAL A 34 31.26 -23.14 2.57
N GLY A 35 31.33 -22.07 3.37
CA GLY A 35 30.23 -21.13 3.56
C GLY A 35 29.79 -20.48 2.24
N PHE A 36 30.75 -20.07 1.41
CA PHE A 36 30.48 -19.52 0.08
C PHE A 36 29.81 -20.53 -0.86
N VAL A 37 30.37 -21.73 -1.03
CA VAL A 37 29.86 -22.74 -1.96
C VAL A 37 28.45 -23.20 -1.55
N LEU A 38 28.22 -23.48 -0.27
CA LEU A 38 26.90 -23.91 0.21
C LEU A 38 25.85 -22.80 0.07
N SER A 39 26.23 -21.53 0.29
CA SER A 39 25.31 -20.40 0.10
C SER A 39 24.91 -20.25 -1.36
N VAL A 40 25.86 -20.35 -2.29
CA VAL A 40 25.60 -20.28 -3.74
C VAL A 40 24.81 -21.47 -4.26
N ALA A 41 24.98 -22.66 -3.66
CA ALA A 41 24.25 -23.86 -4.06
C ALA A 41 22.79 -23.87 -3.56
N THR A 42 22.48 -23.15 -2.47
CA THR A 42 21.15 -23.16 -1.82
C THR A 42 19.96 -22.96 -2.77
N PRO A 43 19.98 -22.00 -3.72
CA PRO A 43 18.86 -21.77 -4.64
C PRO A 43 18.59 -22.92 -5.63
N LEU A 44 19.56 -23.83 -5.80
CA LEU A 44 19.52 -24.94 -6.75
C LEU A 44 19.11 -26.26 -6.08
N LEU A 45 19.11 -26.30 -4.75
CA LEU A 45 18.82 -27.52 -3.99
C LEU A 45 17.33 -27.90 -4.06
N PRO A 46 16.99 -29.18 -3.87
CA PRO A 46 15.61 -29.64 -3.99
C PRO A 46 14.68 -29.08 -2.90
N VAL A 47 13.42 -28.89 -3.29
CA VAL A 47 12.30 -28.49 -2.43
C VAL A 47 11.15 -29.48 -2.57
N VAL A 48 10.27 -29.55 -1.57
CA VAL A 48 9.03 -30.32 -1.64
C VAL A 48 7.89 -29.34 -1.94
N GLN A 49 7.27 -29.47 -3.11
CA GLN A 49 6.10 -28.69 -3.51
C GLN A 49 4.82 -29.42 -3.08
N THR A 50 3.88 -28.71 -2.46
CA THR A 50 2.50 -29.19 -2.31
C THR A 50 1.78 -29.04 -3.65
N THR A 51 1.19 -30.11 -4.17
CA THR A 51 0.43 -30.10 -5.43
C THR A 51 -1.06 -30.19 -5.13
N ALA A 52 -1.89 -29.44 -5.86
CA ALA A 52 -3.33 -29.46 -5.68
C ALA A 52 -4.05 -29.67 -7.02
N GLU A 53 -5.01 -30.59 -7.03
CA GLU A 53 -5.89 -30.85 -8.16
C GLU A 53 -7.35 -30.54 -7.81
N LEU A 54 -8.07 -29.95 -8.75
CA LEU A 54 -9.51 -29.72 -8.68
C LEU A 54 -10.22 -30.74 -9.57
N ASN A 55 -10.91 -31.69 -8.94
CA ASN A 55 -11.73 -32.69 -9.62
C ASN A 55 -13.24 -32.41 -9.41
N TRP A 56 -14.03 -32.54 -10.48
CA TRP A 56 -15.49 -32.45 -10.46
C TRP A 56 -16.07 -33.48 -11.46
N PRO A 57 -17.23 -34.13 -11.19
CA PRO A 57 -18.16 -33.96 -10.06
C PRO A 57 -17.63 -34.47 -8.70
N GLN A 58 -18.14 -33.90 -7.60
CA GLN A 58 -17.77 -34.29 -6.22
C GLN A 58 -18.94 -35.02 -5.54
N SER A 59 -18.63 -36.01 -4.68
CA SER A 59 -19.62 -36.82 -3.95
C SER A 59 -20.68 -37.49 -4.83
N GLY A 60 -20.37 -37.72 -6.12
CA GLY A 60 -21.31 -38.31 -7.08
C GLY A 60 -22.53 -37.44 -7.40
N GLN A 61 -22.47 -36.13 -7.15
CA GLN A 61 -23.58 -35.18 -7.39
C GLN A 61 -23.14 -34.05 -8.33
N LEU A 62 -24.07 -33.54 -9.15
CA LEU A 62 -23.87 -32.41 -10.05
C LEU A 62 -24.06 -31.06 -9.33
N ASN A 63 -23.37 -30.88 -8.21
CA ASN A 63 -23.38 -29.60 -7.51
C ASN A 63 -22.28 -28.68 -8.06
N SER A 64 -22.60 -27.39 -8.21
CA SER A 64 -21.58 -26.38 -8.52
C SER A 64 -20.63 -26.21 -7.34
N VAL A 65 -19.34 -26.02 -7.64
CA VAL A 65 -18.29 -25.82 -6.63
C VAL A 65 -17.49 -24.56 -6.91
N THR A 66 -16.97 -23.94 -5.87
CA THR A 66 -16.10 -22.75 -5.95
C THR A 66 -14.66 -23.10 -5.62
N ALA A 67 -13.74 -22.57 -6.43
CA ALA A 67 -12.29 -22.73 -6.27
C ALA A 67 -11.60 -21.52 -6.93
N PRO A 68 -11.74 -20.31 -6.35
CA PRO A 68 -11.13 -19.09 -6.88
C PRO A 68 -9.61 -19.17 -6.86
N LEU A 69 -8.99 -19.32 -8.04
CA LEU A 69 -7.54 -19.44 -8.14
C LEU A 69 -6.85 -18.08 -8.01
N ILE A 70 -5.88 -17.95 -7.09
CA ILE A 70 -5.12 -16.71 -6.90
C ILE A 70 -4.22 -16.37 -8.11
N SER A 71 -3.74 -17.40 -8.81
CA SER A 71 -3.00 -17.27 -10.07
C SER A 71 -3.90 -16.95 -11.27
N LEU A 72 -5.21 -16.87 -11.05
CA LEU A 72 -6.31 -16.79 -12.03
C LEU A 72 -6.43 -18.01 -12.97
N THR A 73 -5.32 -18.62 -13.38
CA THR A 73 -5.27 -19.73 -14.36
C THR A 73 -4.62 -20.98 -13.78
N PRO A 74 -5.03 -22.18 -14.23
CA PRO A 74 -4.37 -23.44 -13.86
C PRO A 74 -3.10 -23.68 -14.69
N VAL A 75 -2.31 -24.70 -14.30
CA VAL A 75 -1.22 -25.22 -15.14
C VAL A 75 -1.80 -25.90 -16.38
N ASP A 76 -2.78 -26.77 -16.17
CA ASP A 76 -3.53 -27.49 -17.19
C ASP A 76 -4.95 -27.77 -16.71
N ALA A 77 -5.87 -27.93 -17.65
CA ALA A 77 -7.25 -28.32 -17.42
C ALA A 77 -7.72 -29.31 -18.49
N THR A 78 -8.47 -30.31 -18.07
CA THR A 78 -9.11 -31.30 -18.94
C THR A 78 -10.56 -31.48 -18.56
N ALA A 79 -11.43 -31.65 -19.55
CA ALA A 79 -12.83 -31.99 -19.34
C ALA A 79 -13.26 -33.09 -20.31
N THR A 80 -14.01 -34.05 -19.81
CA THR A 80 -14.67 -35.10 -20.58
C THR A 80 -16.15 -35.04 -20.29
N VAL A 81 -16.94 -34.73 -21.31
CA VAL A 81 -18.40 -34.57 -21.20
C VAL A 81 -19.10 -35.62 -22.07
N PRO A 82 -19.74 -36.65 -21.50
CA PRO A 82 -20.49 -37.63 -22.27
C PRO A 82 -21.62 -36.99 -23.08
N CYS A 83 -21.83 -37.43 -24.33
CA CYS A 83 -22.90 -36.87 -25.17
C CYS A 83 -24.32 -37.22 -24.64
N SER A 84 -24.44 -38.19 -23.74
CA SER A 84 -25.68 -38.47 -22.99
C SER A 84 -26.14 -37.28 -22.12
N VAL A 85 -25.20 -36.45 -21.64
CA VAL A 85 -25.52 -35.27 -20.84
C VAL A 85 -26.23 -34.21 -21.68
N VAL A 86 -25.84 -34.05 -22.94
CA VAL A 86 -26.49 -33.14 -23.90
C VAL A 86 -27.93 -33.57 -24.18
N ARG A 87 -28.20 -34.88 -24.20
CA ARG A 87 -29.56 -35.44 -24.36
C ARG A 87 -30.45 -35.17 -23.15
N GLY A 88 -29.88 -35.08 -21.96
CA GLY A 88 -30.61 -34.84 -20.71
C GLY A 88 -31.01 -33.37 -20.48
N LEU A 89 -30.51 -32.43 -21.28
CA LEU A 89 -30.84 -31.02 -21.15
C LEU A 89 -32.22 -30.66 -21.71
N PRO A 90 -32.93 -29.67 -21.14
CA PRO A 90 -34.18 -29.15 -21.67
C PRO A 90 -34.06 -28.66 -23.14
N PRO A 91 -35.16 -28.55 -23.89
CA PRO A 91 -35.14 -28.07 -25.28
C PRO A 91 -34.46 -26.70 -25.45
N ASP A 92 -34.66 -25.79 -24.49
CA ASP A 92 -34.05 -24.45 -24.49
C ASP A 92 -32.52 -24.46 -24.24
N GLY A 93 -31.99 -25.59 -23.75
CA GLY A 93 -30.57 -25.79 -23.49
C GLY A 93 -30.13 -25.34 -22.09
N GLY A 94 -28.82 -25.19 -21.91
CA GLY A 94 -28.20 -24.84 -20.63
C GLY A 94 -26.67 -24.92 -20.66
N VAL A 95 -26.05 -24.52 -19.55
CA VAL A 95 -24.62 -24.70 -19.31
C VAL A 95 -24.38 -26.13 -18.82
N VAL A 96 -23.66 -26.93 -19.61
CA VAL A 96 -23.23 -28.27 -19.20
C VAL A 96 -22.11 -28.18 -18.18
N LEU A 97 -21.12 -27.33 -18.46
CA LEU A 97 -19.96 -27.08 -17.63
C LEU A 97 -19.42 -25.68 -17.92
N SER A 98 -19.05 -24.92 -16.89
CA SER A 98 -18.26 -23.70 -17.04
C SER A 98 -17.28 -23.48 -15.89
N THR A 99 -16.19 -22.76 -16.15
CA THR A 99 -15.19 -22.42 -15.12
C THR A 99 -15.47 -21.10 -14.39
N ALA A 100 -16.55 -20.41 -14.77
CA ALA A 100 -17.10 -19.23 -14.11
C ALA A 100 -18.64 -19.20 -14.22
N PRO A 101 -19.35 -18.47 -13.34
CA PRO A 101 -20.79 -18.29 -13.46
C PRO A 101 -21.15 -17.56 -14.76
N LYS A 102 -22.15 -18.04 -15.50
CA LYS A 102 -22.60 -17.44 -16.78
C LYS A 102 -22.98 -15.96 -16.69
N LYS A 103 -23.46 -15.51 -15.53
CA LYS A 103 -23.86 -14.12 -15.26
C LYS A 103 -22.75 -13.28 -14.60
N GLY A 104 -21.52 -13.80 -14.53
CA GLY A 104 -20.33 -13.08 -14.08
C GLY A 104 -19.93 -11.95 -15.03
N LYS A 105 -19.26 -10.93 -14.52
CA LYS A 105 -18.73 -9.84 -15.36
C LYS A 105 -17.68 -10.40 -16.30
N ASP A 106 -17.84 -10.11 -17.59
CA ASP A 106 -16.94 -10.58 -18.65
C ASP A 106 -16.65 -12.09 -18.60
N ALA A 107 -17.62 -12.90 -18.14
CA ALA A 107 -17.38 -14.32 -17.90
C ALA A 107 -16.98 -15.06 -19.18
N ALA A 108 -17.68 -14.81 -20.29
CA ALA A 108 -17.35 -15.38 -21.60
C ALA A 108 -15.96 -14.95 -22.12
N LEU A 109 -15.42 -13.81 -21.66
CA LEU A 109 -14.10 -13.29 -22.06
C LEU A 109 -12.94 -13.93 -21.27
N ASN A 110 -13.21 -14.49 -20.09
CA ASN A 110 -12.17 -14.97 -19.19
C ASN A 110 -12.20 -16.48 -18.95
N ALA A 111 -13.36 -17.12 -19.10
CA ALA A 111 -13.59 -18.50 -18.67
C ALA A 111 -14.02 -19.42 -19.83
N LEU A 112 -13.90 -20.72 -19.59
CA LEU A 112 -14.34 -21.78 -20.49
C LEU A 112 -15.81 -22.12 -20.24
N PHE A 113 -16.55 -22.32 -21.33
CA PHE A 113 -17.95 -22.74 -21.32
C PHE A 113 -18.21 -23.88 -22.30
N VAL A 114 -18.99 -24.85 -21.84
CA VAL A 114 -19.63 -25.87 -22.66
C VAL A 114 -21.14 -25.61 -22.59
N VAL A 115 -21.68 -25.00 -23.64
CA VAL A 115 -23.09 -24.60 -23.68
C VAL A 115 -23.81 -25.39 -24.75
N ALA A 116 -24.93 -26.01 -24.40
CA ALA A 116 -25.88 -26.52 -25.37
C ALA A 116 -27.02 -25.52 -25.49
N SER A 117 -27.20 -24.94 -26.67
CA SER A 117 -28.39 -24.16 -27.04
C SER A 117 -29.47 -25.07 -27.61
N SER A 118 -30.59 -24.52 -28.10
CA SER A 118 -31.59 -25.30 -28.83
C SER A 118 -31.06 -25.91 -30.14
N GLN A 119 -30.05 -25.28 -30.76
CA GLN A 119 -29.56 -25.68 -32.08
C GLN A 119 -28.14 -26.23 -32.12
N ARG A 120 -27.26 -25.83 -31.20
CA ARG A 120 -25.83 -26.17 -31.22
C ARG A 120 -25.27 -26.46 -29.84
N VAL A 121 -24.20 -27.24 -29.80
CA VAL A 121 -23.31 -27.40 -28.65
C VAL A 121 -22.00 -26.71 -28.98
N ASP A 122 -21.68 -25.67 -28.21
CA ASP A 122 -20.54 -24.80 -28.42
C ASP A 122 -19.59 -24.94 -27.22
N VAL A 123 -18.31 -25.17 -27.51
CA VAL A 123 -17.20 -25.06 -26.54
C VAL A 123 -16.51 -23.72 -26.82
N THR A 124 -16.60 -22.80 -25.87
CA THR A 124 -16.00 -21.47 -25.99
C THR A 124 -15.02 -21.23 -24.86
N ASP A 125 -13.95 -20.49 -25.15
CA ASP A 125 -12.98 -20.05 -24.15
C ASP A 125 -12.46 -18.67 -24.53
N ARG A 126 -12.36 -17.77 -23.56
CA ARG A 126 -11.86 -16.40 -23.71
C ARG A 126 -12.38 -15.63 -24.95
N ASN A 127 -13.70 -15.66 -25.16
CA ASN A 127 -14.40 -15.04 -26.30
C ASN A 127 -14.04 -15.64 -27.68
N VAL A 128 -13.50 -16.87 -27.71
CA VAL A 128 -13.22 -17.62 -28.93
C VAL A 128 -14.02 -18.93 -28.91
N VAL A 129 -14.59 -19.29 -30.07
CA VAL A 129 -15.25 -20.59 -30.25
C VAL A 129 -14.19 -21.63 -30.59
N ILE A 130 -13.96 -22.58 -29.68
CA ILE A 130 -12.96 -23.65 -29.84
C ILE A 130 -13.52 -24.74 -30.77
N ALA A 131 -14.76 -25.18 -30.53
CA ALA A 131 -15.48 -26.13 -31.35
C ALA A 131 -16.99 -25.90 -31.27
N SER A 132 -17.71 -26.17 -32.36
CA SER A 132 -19.17 -25.99 -32.44
C SER A 132 -19.78 -27.08 -33.32
N VAL A 133 -20.84 -27.72 -32.83
CA VAL A 133 -21.53 -28.83 -33.53
C VAL A 133 -23.05 -28.68 -33.39
N PRO A 134 -23.86 -28.99 -34.42
CA PRO A 134 -25.32 -29.03 -34.29
C PRO A 134 -25.78 -29.95 -33.15
N ARG A 135 -26.70 -29.50 -32.30
CA ARG A 135 -27.18 -30.25 -31.13
C ARG A 135 -27.78 -31.59 -31.52
N ALA A 136 -28.48 -31.67 -32.66
CA ALA A 136 -29.02 -32.92 -33.18
C ALA A 136 -27.92 -33.97 -33.47
N GLN A 137 -26.74 -33.54 -33.93
CA GLN A 137 -25.59 -34.44 -34.16
C GLN A 137 -24.92 -34.81 -32.84
N ALA A 138 -24.71 -33.85 -31.95
CA ALA A 138 -24.14 -34.10 -30.62
C ALA A 138 -25.04 -34.98 -29.73
N ALA A 139 -26.36 -34.93 -29.91
CA ALA A 139 -27.32 -35.80 -29.23
C ALA A 139 -27.50 -37.16 -29.93
N GLY A 140 -26.97 -37.33 -31.15
CA GLY A 140 -27.12 -38.53 -31.96
C GLY A 140 -26.27 -39.70 -31.45
N PRO A 141 -26.60 -40.95 -31.84
CA PRO A 141 -25.86 -42.15 -31.46
C PRO A 141 -24.35 -42.14 -31.77
N PRO A 142 -23.86 -41.52 -32.86
CA PRO A 142 -22.42 -41.50 -33.16
C PRO A 142 -21.58 -40.70 -32.16
N CYS A 143 -22.16 -39.68 -31.49
CA CYS A 143 -21.44 -38.86 -30.51
C CYS A 143 -21.24 -39.66 -29.21
N GLN A 144 -19.98 -39.90 -28.83
CA GLN A 144 -19.65 -40.60 -27.60
C GLN A 144 -19.41 -39.62 -26.44
N ARG A 145 -18.47 -38.68 -26.62
CA ARG A 145 -18.07 -37.69 -25.61
C ARG A 145 -17.41 -36.47 -26.26
N ILE A 146 -17.38 -35.37 -25.53
CA ILE A 146 -16.63 -34.15 -25.84
C ILE A 146 -15.38 -34.17 -24.97
N GLU A 147 -14.21 -34.21 -25.60
CA GLU A 147 -12.91 -34.12 -24.94
C GLU A 147 -12.37 -32.71 -25.10
N ILE A 148 -12.06 -32.06 -23.99
CA ILE A 148 -11.53 -30.70 -23.93
C ILE A 148 -10.20 -30.77 -23.19
N THR A 149 -9.17 -30.18 -23.79
CA THR A 149 -7.84 -30.07 -23.19
C THR A 149 -7.35 -28.64 -23.31
N SER A 150 -6.91 -28.05 -22.22
CA SER A 150 -6.30 -26.73 -22.18
C SER A 150 -4.98 -26.84 -21.42
N THR A 151 -3.87 -26.78 -22.16
CA THR A 151 -2.52 -27.00 -21.65
C THR A 151 -1.56 -25.97 -22.25
N ARG A 152 -0.26 -26.13 -21.99
CA ARG A 152 0.78 -25.35 -22.67
C ARG A 152 0.83 -25.56 -24.19
N ALA A 153 0.25 -26.65 -24.71
CA ALA A 153 0.16 -26.87 -26.15
C ALA A 153 -0.95 -26.04 -26.82
N GLY A 154 -1.87 -25.49 -26.04
CA GLY A 154 -3.07 -24.80 -26.52
C GLY A 154 -4.37 -25.35 -25.91
N THR A 155 -5.48 -24.78 -26.36
CA THR A 155 -6.84 -25.22 -26.01
C THR A 155 -7.49 -25.90 -27.21
N PHE A 156 -7.89 -27.16 -27.05
CA PHE A 156 -8.50 -27.99 -28.08
C PHE A 156 -9.77 -28.68 -27.55
N ALA A 157 -10.76 -28.85 -28.42
CA ALA A 157 -11.99 -29.57 -28.13
C ALA A 157 -12.37 -30.51 -29.29
N THR A 158 -12.68 -31.76 -28.98
CA THR A 158 -13.00 -32.81 -29.95
C THR A 158 -14.30 -33.52 -29.57
N PHE A 159 -15.22 -33.65 -30.53
CA PHE A 159 -16.45 -34.42 -30.40
C PHE A 159 -16.20 -35.85 -30.90
N VAL A 160 -15.82 -36.74 -29.99
CA VAL A 160 -15.42 -38.12 -30.30
C VAL A 160 -16.59 -38.90 -30.87
N GLY A 161 -16.36 -39.55 -32.01
CA GLY A 161 -17.35 -40.36 -32.75
C GLY A 161 -18.10 -39.58 -33.84
N LEU A 162 -17.94 -38.26 -33.91
CA LEU A 162 -18.37 -37.46 -35.05
C LEU A 162 -17.20 -37.25 -36.01
N THR A 163 -17.47 -37.33 -37.32
CA THR A 163 -16.49 -37.03 -38.37
C THR A 163 -17.00 -35.95 -39.30
N ASP A 164 -16.08 -35.11 -39.80
CA ASP A 164 -16.36 -34.15 -40.86
C ASP A 164 -16.55 -34.86 -42.21
N PRO A 165 -16.97 -34.14 -43.28
CA PRO A 165 -17.12 -34.74 -44.61
C PRO A 165 -15.82 -35.32 -45.21
N ALA A 166 -14.66 -34.97 -44.67
CA ALA A 166 -13.35 -35.51 -45.07
C ALA A 166 -12.92 -36.72 -44.22
N GLY A 167 -13.79 -37.21 -43.32
CA GLY A 167 -13.54 -38.36 -42.46
C GLY A 167 -12.65 -38.07 -41.24
N LYS A 168 -12.34 -36.81 -40.93
CA LYS A 168 -11.55 -36.43 -39.75
C LYS A 168 -12.47 -36.23 -38.54
N PRO A 169 -12.01 -36.49 -37.30
CA PRO A 169 -12.79 -36.20 -36.10
C PRO A 169 -13.25 -34.74 -36.06
N VAL A 170 -14.52 -34.52 -35.73
CA VAL A 170 -15.06 -33.15 -35.59
C VAL A 170 -14.47 -32.52 -34.33
N GLY A 171 -13.68 -31.48 -34.50
CA GLY A 171 -13.03 -30.77 -33.41
C GLY A 171 -12.37 -29.50 -33.90
N GLY A 172 -11.83 -28.73 -32.95
CA GLY A 172 -11.13 -27.49 -33.23
C GLY A 172 -10.23 -27.11 -32.06
N GLY A 173 -9.50 -26.03 -32.24
CA GLY A 173 -8.64 -25.48 -31.21
C GLY A 173 -7.53 -24.61 -31.75
N PHE A 174 -6.80 -24.03 -30.82
CA PHE A 174 -5.76 -23.06 -31.09
C PHE A 174 -4.52 -23.45 -30.29
N ALA A 175 -3.38 -23.52 -30.97
CA ALA A 175 -2.09 -23.81 -30.37
C ALA A 175 -1.51 -22.59 -29.63
N ASP A 176 -2.29 -22.00 -28.73
CA ASP A 176 -1.95 -20.80 -27.96
C ASP A 176 -2.03 -21.08 -26.43
N PRO A 177 -0.90 -21.09 -25.71
CA PRO A 177 -0.86 -21.32 -24.27
C PRO A 177 -1.51 -20.21 -23.42
N ASN A 178 -1.79 -19.03 -23.99
CA ASN A 178 -2.44 -17.93 -23.29
C ASN A 178 -3.97 -18.05 -23.22
N LEU A 179 -4.54 -19.01 -23.98
CA LEU A 179 -5.97 -19.33 -23.97
C LEU A 179 -6.41 -20.18 -22.78
N ARG A 180 -5.53 -20.52 -21.84
CA ARG A 180 -5.93 -21.22 -20.61
C ARG A 180 -7.03 -20.45 -19.87
N PRO A 181 -8.11 -21.12 -19.43
CA PRO A 181 -9.25 -20.46 -18.84
C PRO A 181 -8.95 -19.94 -17.44
N GLN A 182 -9.58 -18.84 -17.08
CA GLN A 182 -9.68 -18.43 -15.70
C GLN A 182 -10.65 -19.37 -14.95
N ILE A 183 -10.26 -19.84 -13.76
CA ILE A 183 -11.07 -20.72 -12.92
C ILE A 183 -11.44 -20.02 -11.62
N VAL A 184 -12.76 -19.86 -11.40
CA VAL A 184 -13.31 -19.47 -10.08
C VAL A 184 -14.16 -20.58 -9.45
N GLY A 185 -14.34 -21.68 -10.17
CA GLY A 185 -15.11 -22.84 -9.75
C GLY A 185 -15.44 -23.73 -10.95
N VAL A 186 -16.32 -24.71 -10.72
CA VAL A 186 -16.95 -25.50 -11.78
C VAL A 186 -18.45 -25.38 -11.60
N PHE A 187 -19.12 -24.77 -12.56
CA PHE A 187 -20.54 -24.44 -12.52
C PHE A 187 -21.30 -25.21 -13.59
N THR A 188 -22.54 -25.57 -13.29
CA THR A 188 -23.43 -26.30 -14.21
C THR A 188 -24.89 -25.92 -13.96
N ASP A 189 -25.72 -26.00 -15.01
CA ASP A 189 -27.19 -25.94 -14.88
C ASP A 189 -27.81 -27.34 -14.69
N LEU A 190 -26.98 -28.40 -14.72
CA LEU A 190 -27.43 -29.77 -14.49
C LEU A 190 -27.69 -30.03 -13.01
N THR A 191 -28.57 -30.98 -12.72
CA THR A 191 -28.91 -31.39 -11.35
C THR A 191 -29.01 -32.91 -11.23
N GLY A 192 -28.88 -33.43 -10.01
CA GLY A 192 -28.99 -34.86 -9.72
C GLY A 192 -27.65 -35.61 -9.72
N PRO A 193 -27.69 -36.97 -9.82
CA PRO A 193 -26.50 -37.80 -9.71
C PRO A 193 -25.55 -37.60 -10.89
N ALA A 194 -24.24 -37.68 -10.62
CA ALA A 194 -23.21 -37.57 -11.62
C ALA A 194 -23.27 -38.75 -12.62
N PRO A 195 -23.41 -38.49 -13.93
CA PRO A 195 -23.43 -39.53 -14.94
C PRO A 195 -22.04 -40.13 -15.14
N PRO A 196 -21.94 -41.43 -15.49
CA PRO A 196 -20.65 -42.08 -15.70
C PRO A 196 -19.89 -41.42 -16.85
N GLY A 197 -18.60 -41.17 -16.64
CA GLY A 197 -17.71 -40.58 -17.64
C GLY A 197 -17.69 -39.06 -17.71
N LEU A 198 -18.56 -38.35 -16.96
CA LEU A 198 -18.43 -36.89 -16.80
C LEU A 198 -17.30 -36.59 -15.82
N ARG A 199 -16.29 -35.85 -16.29
CA ARG A 199 -15.14 -35.49 -15.47
C ARG A 199 -14.56 -34.15 -15.89
N PHE A 200 -14.18 -33.35 -14.91
CA PHE A 200 -13.33 -32.18 -15.04
C PHE A 200 -12.16 -32.34 -14.08
N SER A 201 -10.96 -32.00 -14.54
CA SER A 201 -9.72 -32.06 -13.76
C SER A 201 -8.87 -30.85 -14.12
N ALA A 202 -8.45 -30.08 -13.12
CA ALA A 202 -7.52 -28.96 -13.31
C ALA A 202 -6.36 -29.03 -12.30
N THR A 203 -5.14 -28.88 -12.79
CA THR A 203 -3.93 -28.81 -11.95
C THR A 203 -3.72 -27.35 -11.53
N ILE A 204 -3.85 -27.07 -10.23
CA ILE A 204 -3.70 -25.72 -9.69
C ILE A 204 -2.22 -25.36 -9.63
N ASP A 205 -1.89 -24.13 -10.01
CA ASP A 205 -0.51 -23.63 -9.97
C ASP A 205 -0.07 -23.28 -8.55
N THR A 206 0.49 -24.26 -7.87
CA THR A 206 0.99 -24.20 -6.49
C THR A 206 2.51 -24.06 -6.43
N ARG A 207 3.16 -23.57 -7.50
CA ARG A 207 4.63 -23.57 -7.63
C ARG A 207 5.38 -22.83 -6.52
N PHE A 208 4.73 -21.88 -5.85
CA PHE A 208 5.32 -21.05 -4.80
C PHE A 208 5.14 -21.64 -3.39
N SER A 209 4.19 -22.57 -3.20
CA SER A 209 3.94 -23.25 -1.93
C SER A 209 4.90 -24.43 -1.76
N THR A 210 6.09 -24.14 -1.26
CA THR A 210 7.16 -25.12 -1.09
C THR A 210 7.62 -25.24 0.36
N THR A 211 8.34 -26.32 0.65
CA THR A 211 9.13 -26.44 1.88
C THR A 211 10.53 -26.96 1.55
N PRO A 212 11.58 -26.50 2.26
CA PRO A 212 12.94 -26.95 2.01
C PRO A 212 13.10 -28.44 2.39
N THR A 213 13.78 -29.21 1.54
CA THR A 213 14.20 -30.57 1.92
C THR A 213 15.22 -30.54 3.06
N THR A 214 15.42 -31.68 3.72
CA THR A 214 16.48 -31.83 4.75
C THR A 214 17.87 -31.48 4.22
N LEU A 215 18.15 -31.80 2.95
CA LEU A 215 19.40 -31.44 2.28
C LEU A 215 19.55 -29.92 2.15
N LYS A 216 18.51 -29.23 1.68
CA LYS A 216 18.50 -27.75 1.56
C LYS A 216 18.66 -27.11 2.94
N LEU A 217 17.92 -27.58 3.94
CA LEU A 217 18.01 -27.11 5.32
C LEU A 217 19.41 -27.30 5.91
N ALA A 218 20.01 -28.49 5.77
CA ALA A 218 21.35 -28.78 6.26
C ALA A 218 22.40 -27.89 5.56
N ALA A 219 22.30 -27.68 4.25
CA ALA A 219 23.20 -26.80 3.51
C ALA A 219 23.12 -25.35 3.99
N MET A 220 21.91 -24.83 4.24
CA MET A 220 21.71 -23.48 4.80
C MET A 220 22.34 -23.34 6.19
N VAL A 221 22.05 -24.28 7.10
CA VAL A 221 22.61 -24.26 8.47
C VAL A 221 24.12 -24.34 8.44
N LEU A 222 24.69 -25.26 7.66
CA LEU A 222 26.14 -25.41 7.52
C LEU A 222 26.79 -24.18 6.88
N ALA A 223 26.15 -23.54 5.90
CA ALA A 223 26.64 -22.31 5.29
C ALA A 223 26.73 -21.15 6.31
N ILE A 224 25.69 -20.98 7.13
CA ILE A 224 25.66 -19.97 8.19
C ILE A 224 26.74 -20.25 9.24
N LEU A 225 26.81 -21.49 9.75
CA LEU A 225 27.82 -21.87 10.76
C LEU A 225 29.24 -21.72 10.21
N ALA A 226 29.51 -22.15 8.98
CA ALA A 226 30.81 -22.01 8.35
C ALA A 226 31.20 -20.54 8.17
N THR A 227 30.24 -19.66 7.81
CA THR A 227 30.46 -18.21 7.73
C THR A 227 30.81 -17.62 9.10
N VAL A 228 30.08 -17.99 10.16
CA VAL A 228 30.38 -17.55 11.54
C VAL A 228 31.78 -17.99 11.96
N VAL A 229 32.14 -19.26 11.74
CA VAL A 229 33.48 -19.79 12.04
C VAL A 229 34.56 -19.04 11.25
N ALA A 230 34.34 -18.77 9.97
CA ALA A 230 35.28 -18.03 9.13
C ALA A 230 35.50 -16.60 9.63
N LEU A 231 34.46 -15.91 10.09
CA LEU A 231 34.55 -14.57 10.66
C LEU A 231 35.24 -14.55 12.02
N ILE A 232 35.00 -15.54 12.88
CA ILE A 232 35.72 -15.69 14.15
C ILE A 232 37.21 -15.92 13.87
N ALA A 233 37.56 -16.75 12.88
CA ALA A 233 38.93 -16.97 12.48
C ALA A 233 39.57 -15.69 11.89
N LEU A 234 38.87 -14.95 11.04
CA LEU A 234 39.32 -13.65 10.53
C LEU A 234 39.57 -12.65 11.68
N TRP A 235 38.68 -12.61 12.66
CA TRP A 235 38.83 -11.77 13.85
C TRP A 235 40.05 -12.13 14.69
N ARG A 236 40.36 -13.42 14.83
CA ARG A 236 41.59 -13.89 15.49
C ARG A 236 42.83 -13.47 14.70
N LEU A 237 42.82 -13.56 13.37
CA LEU A 237 43.92 -13.09 12.52
C LEU A 237 44.10 -11.55 12.59
N ASP A 238 43.01 -10.81 12.78
CA ASP A 238 43.07 -9.35 12.92
C ASP A 238 43.80 -8.87 14.18
N GLN A 239 43.90 -9.73 15.21
CA GLN A 239 44.53 -9.42 16.51
C GLN A 239 46.05 -9.63 16.55
N LEU A 240 46.67 -10.04 15.45
CA LEU A 240 48.12 -10.17 15.36
C LEU A 240 48.87 -8.84 15.54
N ASP A 241 48.16 -7.71 15.50
CA ASP A 241 48.70 -6.37 15.78
C ASP A 241 48.89 -6.07 17.28
N GLY A 242 48.55 -7.00 18.18
CA GLY A 242 48.69 -6.86 19.63
C GLY A 242 47.68 -5.93 20.29
N ARG A 243 46.75 -5.33 19.53
CA ARG A 243 45.77 -4.38 20.07
C ARG A 243 44.54 -5.11 20.56
N ARG A 244 44.07 -4.77 21.77
CA ARG A 244 42.84 -5.32 22.36
C ARG A 244 41.76 -4.25 22.49
N MET A 245 40.49 -4.67 22.43
CA MET A 245 39.36 -3.81 22.80
C MET A 245 39.34 -3.68 24.33
N HIS A 246 39.94 -2.60 24.83
CA HIS A 246 40.14 -2.42 26.27
C HIS A 246 38.86 -2.03 27.03
N ARG A 247 37.88 -1.41 26.35
CA ARG A 247 36.59 -1.02 26.94
C ARG A 247 35.45 -1.43 26.02
N TRP A 248 34.41 -2.02 26.60
CA TRP A 248 33.20 -2.42 25.90
C TRP A 248 32.35 -1.22 25.46
N ILE A 249 32.15 -0.25 26.36
CA ILE A 249 31.45 1.02 26.08
C ILE A 249 32.46 2.18 26.14
N PRO A 250 32.74 2.85 24.99
CA PRO A 250 33.57 4.04 24.94
C PRO A 250 33.06 5.20 25.83
N LYS A 251 33.96 6.10 26.27
CA LYS A 251 33.59 7.25 27.14
C LYS A 251 32.53 8.15 26.51
N ASN A 252 32.58 8.34 25.19
CA ASN A 252 31.62 9.14 24.43
C ASN A 252 30.21 8.55 24.43
N TRP A 253 30.02 7.24 24.64
CA TRP A 253 28.68 6.62 24.71
C TRP A 253 27.98 6.80 26.05
N ARG A 254 28.72 7.18 27.11
CA ARG A 254 28.16 7.34 28.47
C ARG A 254 27.54 8.70 28.75
N ARG A 255 27.77 9.70 27.89
CA ARG A 255 27.18 11.03 28.06
C ARG A 255 25.72 11.02 27.63
N PHE A 256 24.86 11.80 28.27
CA PHE A 256 23.49 12.05 27.80
C PHE A 256 23.32 13.56 27.66
N THR A 257 22.77 14.01 26.54
CA THR A 257 22.66 15.43 26.19
C THR A 257 21.20 15.84 26.02
N LEU A 258 20.93 17.15 26.09
CA LEU A 258 19.59 17.67 25.82
C LEU A 258 19.11 17.35 24.40
N VAL A 259 20.02 17.24 23.43
CA VAL A 259 19.69 16.82 22.06
C VAL A 259 19.22 15.37 22.05
N ASP A 260 19.85 14.49 22.83
CA ASP A 260 19.40 13.10 22.96
C ASP A 260 17.97 13.05 23.52
N ALA A 261 17.69 13.80 24.58
CA ALA A 261 16.35 13.89 25.16
C ALA A 261 15.31 14.39 24.14
N ALA A 262 15.61 15.45 23.40
CA ALA A 262 14.71 16.02 22.41
C ALA A 262 14.44 15.07 21.23
N VAL A 263 15.47 14.40 20.72
CA VAL A 263 15.33 13.45 19.61
C VAL A 263 14.57 12.21 20.04
N ILE A 264 14.92 11.61 21.19
CA ILE A 264 14.21 10.45 21.74
C ILE A 264 12.74 10.79 21.99
N PHE A 265 12.45 11.91 22.65
CA PHE A 265 11.08 12.36 22.88
C PHE A 265 10.34 12.60 21.57
N GLY A 266 10.97 13.24 20.59
CA GLY A 266 10.38 13.48 19.27
C GLY A 266 10.01 12.18 18.55
N PHE A 267 10.86 11.15 18.61
CA PHE A 267 10.56 9.82 18.06
C PHE A 267 9.41 9.13 18.79
N LEU A 268 9.43 9.10 20.13
CA LEU A 268 8.38 8.45 20.92
C LEU A 268 7.03 9.14 20.75
N LEU A 269 7.02 10.48 20.75
CA LEU A 269 5.82 11.25 20.49
C LEU A 269 5.28 10.96 19.09
N TRP A 270 6.14 11.02 18.06
CA TRP A 270 5.72 10.79 16.68
C TRP A 270 5.29 9.35 16.39
N HIS A 271 5.86 8.37 17.08
CA HIS A 271 5.39 6.97 17.02
C HIS A 271 3.91 6.87 17.45
N LEU A 272 3.55 7.62 18.50
CA LEU A 272 2.20 7.65 19.06
C LEU A 272 1.22 8.49 18.23
N ILE A 273 1.57 9.73 17.88
CA ILE A 273 0.63 10.69 17.29
C ILE A 273 0.84 10.96 15.80
N GLY A 274 1.94 10.47 15.23
CA GLY A 274 2.41 10.82 13.90
C GLY A 274 1.62 10.19 12.77
N ALA A 275 1.86 10.71 11.57
CA ALA A 275 1.32 10.16 10.33
C ALA A 275 1.99 8.83 9.96
N ASN A 276 1.24 8.01 9.22
CA ASN A 276 1.65 6.73 8.67
C ASN A 276 2.10 6.84 7.21
N SER A 277 2.67 5.76 6.66
CA SER A 277 3.05 5.71 5.25
C SER A 277 1.88 5.22 4.37
N SER A 278 1.99 5.33 3.04
CA SER A 278 0.93 4.92 2.11
C SER A 278 0.69 3.41 2.10
N ASP A 279 1.76 2.61 2.20
CA ASP A 279 1.73 1.17 1.93
C ASP A 279 1.64 0.34 3.22
N ASP A 280 1.27 0.97 4.34
CA ASP A 280 1.20 0.28 5.63
C ASP A 280 0.14 -0.83 5.59
N GLY A 281 -1.03 -0.56 4.99
CA GLY A 281 -2.05 -1.59 4.77
C GLY A 281 -1.63 -2.68 3.78
N TYR A 282 -0.80 -2.33 2.78
CA TYR A 282 -0.26 -3.27 1.80
C TYR A 282 0.63 -4.31 2.48
N ILE A 283 1.62 -3.85 3.24
CA ILE A 283 2.60 -4.71 3.90
C ILE A 283 1.94 -5.51 5.02
N LEU A 284 1.04 -4.91 5.80
CA LEU A 284 0.30 -5.61 6.84
C LEU A 284 -0.61 -6.70 6.24
N GLY A 285 -1.30 -6.40 5.14
CA GLY A 285 -2.13 -7.37 4.43
C GLY A 285 -1.33 -8.60 3.99
N MET A 286 -0.18 -8.39 3.32
CA MET A 286 0.71 -9.48 2.90
C MET A 286 1.24 -10.29 4.09
N ALA A 287 1.68 -9.61 5.16
CA ALA A 287 2.24 -10.27 6.34
C ALA A 287 1.21 -11.14 7.07
N ARG A 288 -0.05 -10.68 7.20
CA ARG A 288 -1.14 -11.41 7.88
C ARG A 288 -1.59 -12.65 7.13
N VAL A 289 -1.48 -12.68 5.80
CA VAL A 289 -1.89 -13.84 4.99
C VAL A 289 -0.76 -14.84 4.74
N ALA A 290 0.51 -14.45 4.93
CA ALA A 290 1.67 -15.25 4.55
C ALA A 290 1.79 -16.59 5.30
N ASP A 291 1.46 -16.63 6.60
CA ASP A 291 1.56 -17.85 7.41
C ASP A 291 0.60 -18.95 6.90
N HIS A 292 -0.63 -18.55 6.55
CA HIS A 292 -1.62 -19.49 6.00
C HIS A 292 -1.31 -19.91 4.56
N ALA A 293 -0.78 -18.99 3.75
CA ALA A 293 -0.37 -19.27 2.38
C ALA A 293 0.85 -20.21 2.29
N GLY A 294 1.70 -20.22 3.32
CA GLY A 294 2.95 -20.95 3.37
C GLY A 294 4.11 -20.27 2.64
N TYR A 295 3.92 -19.06 2.11
CA TYR A 295 4.95 -18.24 1.47
C TYR A 295 4.56 -16.75 1.48
N MET A 296 5.55 -15.86 1.34
CA MET A 296 5.33 -14.39 1.33
C MET A 296 4.80 -13.91 -0.03
N SER A 297 3.51 -14.17 -0.30
CA SER A 297 2.84 -13.75 -1.53
C SER A 297 2.71 -12.23 -1.63
N ASN A 298 2.91 -11.69 -2.83
CA ASN A 298 2.27 -10.42 -3.17
C ASN A 298 0.76 -10.67 -3.29
N TYR A 299 0.05 -10.30 -2.24
CA TYR A 299 -1.36 -10.63 -2.08
C TYR A 299 -2.27 -9.86 -3.05
N PHE A 300 -1.90 -8.63 -3.42
CA PHE A 300 -2.79 -7.71 -4.14
C PHE A 300 -2.61 -7.70 -5.66
N ARG A 301 -1.44 -8.10 -6.17
CA ARG A 301 -1.07 -7.95 -7.59
C ARG A 301 -0.16 -9.10 -8.03
N TRP A 302 0.02 -9.25 -9.33
CA TRP A 302 1.00 -10.17 -9.93
C TRP A 302 0.74 -11.66 -9.63
N PHE A 303 -0.54 -12.07 -9.68
CA PHE A 303 -0.96 -13.47 -9.76
C PHE A 303 -0.48 -14.32 -8.57
N GLY A 304 -0.41 -13.73 -7.37
CA GLY A 304 0.08 -14.38 -6.16
C GLY A 304 1.59 -14.65 -6.15
N SER A 305 2.38 -14.06 -7.04
CA SER A 305 3.83 -14.24 -7.03
C SER A 305 4.48 -13.70 -5.75
N PRO A 306 5.53 -14.35 -5.21
CA PRO A 306 6.18 -13.91 -3.96
C PRO A 306 6.91 -12.58 -4.09
N GLU A 307 7.16 -11.91 -2.96
CA GLU A 307 8.07 -10.75 -2.84
C GLU A 307 9.56 -11.11 -2.91
N ASP A 308 9.90 -12.39 -2.82
CA ASP A 308 11.26 -12.86 -3.00
C ASP A 308 11.79 -12.50 -4.41
N PRO A 309 13.02 -11.96 -4.53
CA PRO A 309 14.13 -12.13 -3.59
C PRO A 309 14.26 -11.02 -2.52
N PHE A 310 13.31 -10.10 -2.43
CA PHE A 310 13.34 -8.94 -1.53
C PHE A 310 12.19 -9.01 -0.52
N GLY A 311 12.27 -9.93 0.45
CA GLY A 311 11.11 -10.20 1.32
C GLY A 311 11.42 -10.63 2.76
N TRP A 312 12.69 -10.81 3.15
CA TRP A 312 13.00 -11.38 4.47
C TRP A 312 12.46 -10.53 5.64
N TYR A 313 12.41 -9.21 5.47
CA TYR A 313 11.86 -8.30 6.48
C TYR A 313 10.36 -8.49 6.70
N TYR A 314 9.60 -8.82 5.65
CA TYR A 314 8.16 -9.06 5.78
C TYR A 314 7.86 -10.34 6.56
N ASN A 315 8.76 -11.35 6.49
CA ASN A 315 8.65 -12.54 7.33
C ASN A 315 8.84 -12.22 8.82
N LEU A 316 9.65 -11.20 9.17
CA LEU A 316 9.69 -10.71 10.56
C LEU A 316 8.35 -10.11 10.97
N LEU A 317 7.73 -9.32 10.09
CA LEU A 317 6.41 -8.74 10.36
C LEU A 317 5.33 -9.83 10.49
N ALA A 318 5.35 -10.87 9.64
CA ALA A 318 4.45 -12.02 9.75
C ALA A 318 4.63 -12.80 11.07
N LEU A 319 5.84 -12.83 11.66
CA LEU A 319 6.02 -13.37 13.00
C LEU A 319 5.51 -12.43 14.10
N MET A 320 5.53 -11.12 13.87
CA MET A 320 5.04 -10.12 14.82
C MET A 320 3.52 -10.06 14.90
N THR A 321 2.80 -10.37 13.82
CA THR A 321 1.32 -10.43 13.77
C THR A 321 0.77 -11.52 14.70
N HIS A 322 1.55 -12.54 15.03
CA HIS A 322 1.16 -13.57 16.02
C HIS A 322 0.97 -12.99 17.43
N VAL A 323 1.56 -11.83 17.73
CA VAL A 323 1.36 -11.12 19.00
C VAL A 323 0.20 -10.14 18.88
N SER A 324 0.21 -9.30 17.84
CA SER A 324 -0.78 -8.25 17.61
C SER A 324 -0.62 -7.64 16.22
N ASP A 325 -1.73 -7.23 15.61
CA ASP A 325 -1.74 -6.53 14.31
C ASP A 325 -1.91 -5.00 14.47
N HIS A 326 -1.93 -4.52 15.72
CA HIS A 326 -2.16 -3.11 16.03
C HIS A 326 -0.99 -2.21 15.61
N SER A 327 -1.31 -0.95 15.29
CA SER A 327 -0.41 0.01 14.65
C SER A 327 0.83 0.32 15.50
N LEU A 328 0.68 0.48 16.82
CA LEU A 328 1.83 0.79 17.69
C LEU A 328 2.86 -0.33 17.76
N TRP A 329 2.41 -1.59 17.70
CA TRP A 329 3.27 -2.77 17.78
C TRP A 329 3.97 -3.04 16.45
N MET A 330 3.19 -3.08 15.36
CA MET A 330 3.73 -3.43 14.05
C MET A 330 4.80 -2.44 13.55
N ARG A 331 4.73 -1.17 13.98
CA ARG A 331 5.68 -0.11 13.60
C ARG A 331 6.87 0.03 14.55
N LEU A 332 6.98 -0.84 15.56
CA LEU A 332 8.09 -0.83 16.52
C LEU A 332 9.49 -0.96 15.87
N PRO A 333 9.71 -1.76 14.80
CA PRO A 333 11.02 -1.86 14.16
C PRO A 333 11.54 -0.51 13.63
N ASP A 334 10.66 0.32 13.08
CA ASP A 334 11.01 1.65 12.57
C ASP A 334 11.39 2.62 13.69
N LEU A 335 10.66 2.60 14.83
CA LEU A 335 11.05 3.37 16.02
C LEU A 335 12.44 2.97 16.52
N VAL A 336 12.69 1.67 16.66
CA VAL A 336 14.00 1.15 17.09
C VAL A 336 15.08 1.56 16.10
N ALA A 337 14.82 1.45 14.79
CA ALA A 337 15.78 1.85 13.77
C ALA A 337 16.12 3.35 13.82
N GLY A 338 15.12 4.21 14.04
CA GLY A 338 15.32 5.66 14.20
C GLY A 338 16.19 6.00 15.42
N LEU A 339 15.92 5.37 16.56
CA LEU A 339 16.71 5.54 17.79
C LEU A 339 18.16 5.06 17.63
N VAL A 340 18.36 3.90 16.99
CA VAL A 340 19.72 3.38 16.73
C VAL A 340 20.45 4.26 15.70
N CYS A 341 19.75 4.79 14.69
CA CYS A 341 20.32 5.76 13.76
C CYS A 341 20.83 7.00 14.50
N TRP A 342 20.03 7.57 15.41
CA TRP A 342 20.45 8.71 16.22
C TRP A 342 21.68 8.39 17.08
N LEU A 343 21.68 7.22 17.74
CA LEU A 343 22.79 6.79 18.59
C LEU A 343 24.10 6.65 17.80
N LEU A 344 24.05 5.98 16.63
CA LEU A 344 25.22 5.82 15.77
C LEU A 344 25.68 7.15 15.16
N LEU A 345 24.73 7.98 14.73
CA LEU A 345 25.02 9.29 14.15
C LEU A 345 25.75 10.18 15.17
N SER A 346 25.17 10.37 16.35
CA SER A 346 25.70 11.27 17.38
C SER A 346 27.01 10.78 18.01
N ARG A 347 27.21 9.45 18.15
CA ARG A 347 28.35 8.89 18.89
C ARG A 347 29.47 8.34 18.04
N GLU A 348 29.20 7.87 16.82
CA GLU A 348 30.21 7.29 15.94
C GLU A 348 30.49 8.17 14.71
N VAL A 349 29.46 8.70 14.06
CA VAL A 349 29.65 9.45 12.80
C VAL A 349 30.11 10.88 13.04
N LEU A 350 29.39 11.69 13.83
CA LEU A 350 29.77 13.09 14.04
C LEU A 350 31.20 13.25 14.61
N PRO A 351 31.64 12.46 15.61
CA PRO A 351 33.02 12.53 16.09
C PRO A 351 34.06 12.11 15.05
N ARG A 352 33.68 11.25 14.09
CA ARG A 352 34.57 10.78 13.03
C ARG A 352 34.80 11.83 11.95
N LEU A 353 33.85 12.75 11.74
CA LEU A 353 33.95 13.85 10.79
C LEU A 353 34.93 14.96 11.23
N GLY A 354 35.33 14.99 12.50
CA GLY A 354 36.39 15.85 13.03
C GLY A 354 36.01 16.54 14.34
N PRO A 355 36.99 17.07 15.09
CA PRO A 355 36.75 17.69 16.39
C PRO A 355 35.82 18.91 16.33
N ALA A 356 35.85 19.70 15.25
CA ALA A 356 34.98 20.87 15.11
C ALA A 356 33.49 20.49 15.00
N VAL A 357 33.19 19.34 14.39
CA VAL A 357 31.82 18.81 14.32
C VAL A 357 31.41 18.24 15.68
N ALA A 358 32.31 17.48 16.32
CA ALA A 358 32.03 16.81 17.60
C ALA A 358 31.77 17.79 18.76
N SER A 359 32.46 18.93 18.79
CA SER A 359 32.33 19.92 19.87
C SER A 359 31.23 20.97 19.62
N SER A 360 30.67 21.03 18.42
CA SER A 360 29.67 22.04 18.06
C SER A 360 28.27 21.62 18.50
N THR A 361 27.68 22.38 19.41
CA THR A 361 26.29 22.19 19.85
C THR A 361 25.30 22.41 18.70
N ALA A 362 25.56 23.42 17.86
CA ALA A 362 24.74 23.70 16.68
C ALA A 362 24.74 22.54 15.69
N ALA A 363 25.91 21.93 15.42
CA ALA A 363 26.00 20.78 14.53
C ALA A 363 25.21 19.56 15.06
N ASN A 364 25.25 19.32 16.37
CA ASN A 364 24.51 18.24 17.01
C ASN A 364 22.99 18.46 16.96
N TRP A 365 22.52 19.68 17.24
CA TRP A 365 21.11 20.05 17.07
C TRP A 365 20.65 19.92 15.62
N THR A 366 21.45 20.38 14.65
CA THR A 366 21.13 20.21 13.22
C THR A 366 20.99 18.73 12.87
N ALA A 367 21.92 17.88 13.32
CA ALA A 367 21.85 16.44 13.07
C ALA A 367 20.54 15.85 13.57
N GLY A 368 20.17 16.13 14.83
CA GLY A 368 18.96 15.60 15.44
C GLY A 368 17.68 16.08 14.75
N LEU A 369 17.58 17.38 14.47
CA LEU A 369 16.38 17.96 13.87
C LEU A 369 16.21 17.60 12.39
N VAL A 370 17.30 17.52 11.62
CA VAL A 370 17.25 17.05 10.23
C VAL A 370 16.92 15.56 10.18
N LEU A 371 17.45 14.75 11.11
CA LEU A 371 17.05 13.36 11.23
C LEU A 371 15.54 13.25 11.49
N LEU A 372 14.99 13.96 12.48
CA LEU A 372 13.56 13.93 12.78
C LEU A 372 12.72 14.37 11.57
N THR A 373 13.01 15.52 10.98
CA THR A 373 12.22 16.07 9.86
C THR A 373 12.32 15.27 8.57
N ALA A 374 13.41 14.53 8.35
CA ALA A 374 13.53 13.59 7.23
C ALA A 374 12.96 12.19 7.55
N TRP A 375 12.78 11.85 8.82
CA TRP A 375 12.23 10.56 9.26
C TRP A 375 10.70 10.60 9.36
N MET A 376 10.15 11.62 10.03
CA MET A 376 8.73 11.79 10.32
C MET A 376 7.78 11.55 9.12
N PRO A 377 8.04 12.09 7.91
CA PRO A 377 7.12 11.94 6.78
C PRO A 377 7.30 10.66 5.96
N PHE A 378 8.35 9.86 6.20
CA PHE A 378 8.67 8.70 5.37
C PHE A 378 8.77 7.39 6.17
N ASN A 379 9.49 7.38 7.29
CA ASN A 379 9.95 6.17 7.99
C ASN A 379 9.16 5.93 9.30
N ASN A 380 7.86 6.17 9.30
CA ASN A 380 6.99 5.97 10.49
C ASN A 380 5.91 4.90 10.24
N GLY A 381 6.07 4.10 9.19
CA GLY A 381 5.08 3.14 8.71
C GLY A 381 5.58 1.70 8.83
N LEU A 382 5.22 0.86 7.86
CA LEU A 382 5.76 -0.51 7.71
C LEU A 382 6.70 -0.66 6.52
N ARG A 383 6.81 0.37 5.67
CA ARG A 383 7.76 0.35 4.56
C ARG A 383 9.20 0.33 5.09
N PRO A 384 10.11 -0.44 4.46
CA PRO A 384 11.41 -0.72 5.05
C PRO A 384 12.46 0.39 4.89
N GLU A 385 12.14 1.58 4.37
CA GLU A 385 13.14 2.63 4.15
C GLU A 385 13.88 3.04 5.45
N GLY A 386 13.21 2.98 6.61
CA GLY A 386 13.83 3.22 7.92
C GLY A 386 14.90 2.18 8.26
N ILE A 387 14.61 0.90 8.03
CA ILE A 387 15.56 -0.21 8.20
C ILE A 387 16.74 -0.08 7.22
N ILE A 388 16.48 0.35 5.98
CA ILE A 388 17.53 0.55 4.98
C ILE A 388 18.43 1.74 5.34
N ALA A 389 17.87 2.83 5.85
CA ALA A 389 18.63 3.97 6.35
C ALA A 389 19.57 3.55 7.49
N LEU A 390 19.06 2.71 8.42
CA LEU A 390 19.87 2.11 9.48
C LEU A 390 20.98 1.21 8.92
N GLY A 391 20.63 0.25 8.05
CA GLY A 391 21.60 -0.69 7.48
C GLY A 391 22.73 0.00 6.71
N SER A 392 22.38 1.08 6.00
CA SER A 392 23.34 1.95 5.30
C SER A 392 24.28 2.69 6.27
N LEU A 393 23.74 3.22 7.37
CA LEU A 393 24.51 3.91 8.39
C LEU A 393 25.45 2.95 9.13
N VAL A 394 24.96 1.77 9.52
CA VAL A 394 25.75 0.71 10.15
C VAL A 394 26.90 0.29 9.22
N THR A 395 26.61 0.09 7.93
CA THR A 395 27.63 -0.24 6.91
C THR A 395 28.71 0.84 6.85
N TYR A 396 28.32 2.12 6.78
CA TYR A 396 29.26 3.25 6.78
C TYR A 396 30.12 3.29 8.05
N VAL A 397 29.52 3.13 9.23
CA VAL A 397 30.23 3.14 10.52
C VAL A 397 31.23 1.99 10.62
N LEU A 398 30.84 0.78 10.21
CA LEU A 398 31.70 -0.39 10.23
C LEU A 398 32.91 -0.24 9.29
N ILE A 399 32.70 0.32 8.10
CA ILE A 399 33.78 0.64 7.15
C ILE A 399 34.72 1.71 7.72
N GLU A 400 34.20 2.80 8.30
CA GLU A 400 35.02 3.82 8.96
C GLU A 400 35.83 3.24 10.14
N ARG A 401 35.25 2.31 10.89
CA ARG A 401 35.92 1.62 11.98
C ARG A 401 37.02 0.68 11.48
N SER A 402 36.77 -0.05 10.39
CA SER A 402 37.78 -0.87 9.71
C SER A 402 39.00 -0.03 9.32
N MET A 403 38.76 1.12 8.69
CA MET A 403 39.82 2.05 8.26
C MET A 403 40.62 2.66 9.42
N ARG A 404 39.98 2.88 10.57
CA ARG A 404 40.65 3.47 11.74
C ARG A 404 41.69 2.55 12.36
N TYR A 405 41.40 1.25 12.41
CA TYR A 405 42.24 0.26 13.10
C TYR A 405 42.99 -0.67 12.14
N SER A 406 42.82 -0.51 10.83
CA SER A 406 43.38 -1.38 9.79
C SER A 406 43.00 -2.86 10.01
N ARG A 407 41.72 -3.15 10.25
CA ARG A 407 41.17 -4.49 10.51
C ARG A 407 40.12 -4.88 9.48
N LEU A 408 40.06 -6.14 9.07
CA LEU A 408 39.13 -6.60 8.02
C LEU A 408 37.80 -7.13 8.58
N THR A 409 37.74 -7.56 9.83
CA THR A 409 36.50 -8.07 10.45
C THR A 409 35.35 -7.06 10.37
N PRO A 410 35.52 -5.75 10.70
CA PRO A 410 34.43 -4.80 10.55
C PRO A 410 34.02 -4.61 9.09
N ALA A 411 34.95 -4.75 8.14
CA ALA A 411 34.63 -4.70 6.71
C ALA A 411 33.80 -5.92 6.28
N ALA A 412 34.11 -7.12 6.79
CA ALA A 412 33.31 -8.33 6.54
C ALA A 412 31.89 -8.21 7.13
N LEU A 413 31.75 -7.67 8.34
CA LEU A 413 30.44 -7.37 8.93
C LEU A 413 29.68 -6.28 8.16
N ALA A 414 30.38 -5.29 7.60
CA ALA A 414 29.77 -4.29 6.73
C ALA A 414 29.23 -4.92 5.44
N VAL A 415 29.95 -5.90 4.88
CA VAL A 415 29.48 -6.67 3.71
C VAL A 415 28.21 -7.46 4.03
N ILE A 416 28.14 -8.15 5.18
CA ILE A 416 26.91 -8.81 5.63
C ILE A 416 25.78 -7.80 5.78
N THR A 417 26.03 -6.70 6.48
CA THR A 417 25.00 -5.67 6.71
C THR A 417 24.46 -5.13 5.39
N ALA A 418 25.34 -4.82 4.43
CA ALA A 418 24.95 -4.32 3.13
C ALA A 418 24.18 -5.37 2.30
N ALA A 419 24.59 -6.65 2.35
CA ALA A 419 23.90 -7.74 1.67
C ALA A 419 22.48 -7.94 2.21
N PHE A 420 22.32 -8.00 3.54
CA PHE A 420 21.00 -8.09 4.17
C PHE A 420 20.14 -6.86 3.91
N THR A 421 20.74 -5.65 3.92
CA THR A 421 20.03 -4.40 3.59
C THR A 421 19.54 -4.38 2.14
N LEU A 422 20.34 -4.87 1.20
CA LEU A 422 19.95 -5.01 -0.20
C LEU A 422 18.79 -6.02 -0.37
N ALA A 423 18.80 -7.09 0.41
CA ALA A 423 17.74 -8.11 0.40
C ALA A 423 16.45 -7.67 1.09
N VAL A 424 16.41 -6.49 1.74
CA VAL A 424 15.17 -5.93 2.28
C VAL A 424 14.29 -5.35 1.17
N GLN A 425 14.88 -4.60 0.24
CA GLN A 425 14.18 -3.90 -0.85
C GLN A 425 15.19 -3.53 -1.95
N PRO A 426 14.79 -3.44 -3.24
CA PRO A 426 15.70 -3.03 -4.32
C PRO A 426 16.41 -1.68 -4.09
N THR A 427 15.81 -0.78 -3.32
CA THR A 427 16.38 0.52 -2.94
C THR A 427 17.52 0.42 -1.92
N GLY A 428 17.72 -0.76 -1.31
CA GLY A 428 18.81 -1.08 -0.38
C GLY A 428 20.22 -0.98 -0.97
N LEU A 429 20.34 -0.74 -2.28
CA LEU A 429 21.61 -0.52 -2.99
C LEU A 429 22.44 0.66 -2.43
N ILE A 430 21.83 1.56 -1.65
CA ILE A 430 22.54 2.58 -0.86
C ILE A 430 23.61 1.99 0.08
N ALA A 431 23.37 0.81 0.69
CA ALA A 431 24.37 0.20 1.56
C ALA A 431 25.62 -0.24 0.74
N VAL A 432 25.42 -0.65 -0.51
CA VAL A 432 26.52 -0.95 -1.45
C VAL A 432 27.29 0.32 -1.82
N ALA A 433 26.63 1.48 -1.93
CA ALA A 433 27.32 2.77 -2.12
C ALA A 433 28.31 3.08 -0.99
N ALA A 434 27.98 2.74 0.26
CA ALA A 434 28.89 2.89 1.40
C ALA A 434 30.13 1.97 1.28
N LEU A 435 29.97 0.74 0.79
CA LEU A 435 31.09 -0.17 0.52
C LEU A 435 32.01 0.39 -0.59
N ILE A 436 31.44 0.88 -1.69
CA ILE A 436 32.18 1.44 -2.82
C ILE A 436 32.98 2.68 -2.38
N ALA A 437 32.37 3.58 -1.62
CA ALA A 437 33.05 4.77 -1.08
C ALA A 437 34.27 4.41 -0.20
N GLY A 438 34.22 3.27 0.50
CA GLY A 438 35.30 2.72 1.31
C GLY A 438 36.30 1.82 0.57
N GLY A 439 36.05 1.47 -0.70
CA GLY A 439 36.73 0.38 -1.39
C GLY A 439 38.26 0.54 -1.47
N ARG A 440 38.75 1.71 -1.88
CA ARG A 440 40.20 1.97 -2.01
C ARG A 440 40.96 1.84 -0.67
N PRO A 441 40.51 2.45 0.44
CA PRO A 441 41.09 2.20 1.75
C PRO A 441 41.06 0.73 2.20
N ILE A 442 39.95 0.01 2.01
CA ILE A 442 39.86 -1.40 2.37
C ILE A 442 40.84 -2.25 1.57
N LEU A 443 40.99 -1.98 0.26
CA LEU A 443 41.98 -2.65 -0.58
C LEU A 443 43.40 -2.44 -0.06
N ARG A 444 43.74 -1.24 0.43
CA ARG A 444 45.05 -0.98 1.05
C ARG A 444 45.27 -1.82 2.31
N ILE A 445 44.25 -1.98 3.15
CA ILE A 445 44.31 -2.85 4.34
C ILE A 445 44.52 -4.31 3.91
N LEU A 446 43.80 -4.76 2.88
CA LEU A 446 43.93 -6.10 2.34
C LEU A 446 45.34 -6.35 1.80
N VAL A 447 45.88 -5.46 0.97
CA VAL A 447 47.24 -5.56 0.42
C VAL A 447 48.29 -5.57 1.53
N HIS A 448 48.10 -4.75 2.58
CA HIS A 448 49.00 -4.73 3.72
C HIS A 448 48.96 -6.05 4.51
N ARG A 449 47.76 -6.57 4.82
CA ARG A 449 47.59 -7.81 5.59
C ARG A 449 47.90 -9.08 4.79
N HIS A 450 47.73 -9.05 3.47
CA HIS A 450 48.08 -10.15 2.58
C HIS A 450 49.53 -10.61 2.79
N ARG A 451 50.46 -9.67 3.03
CA ARG A 451 51.88 -9.98 3.28
C ARG A 451 52.12 -10.74 4.59
N LEU A 452 51.18 -10.70 5.54
CA LEU A 452 51.29 -11.34 6.85
C LEU A 452 50.64 -12.73 6.87
N VAL A 453 49.46 -12.88 6.25
CA VAL A 453 48.63 -14.08 6.39
C VAL A 453 48.22 -14.73 5.05
N GLY A 454 48.64 -14.16 3.92
CA GLY A 454 48.25 -14.61 2.58
C GLY A 454 46.87 -14.10 2.13
N THR A 455 46.48 -14.37 0.89
CA THR A 455 45.23 -13.85 0.28
C THR A 455 43.99 -14.61 0.74
N TRP A 456 44.02 -15.94 0.64
CA TRP A 456 42.83 -16.78 0.83
C TRP A 456 42.20 -16.67 2.23
N PRO A 457 42.97 -16.63 3.34
CA PRO A 457 42.39 -16.42 4.67
C PRO A 457 41.71 -15.05 4.88
N LEU A 458 41.91 -14.11 3.95
CA LEU A 458 41.29 -12.78 3.98
C LEU A 458 40.08 -12.70 3.04
N VAL A 459 40.18 -13.28 1.84
CA VAL A 459 39.13 -13.21 0.81
C VAL A 459 38.01 -14.23 1.06
N ALA A 460 38.33 -15.46 1.50
CA ALA A 460 37.32 -16.49 1.69
C ALA A 460 36.26 -16.12 2.74
N PRO A 461 36.59 -15.55 3.92
CA PRO A 461 35.57 -15.06 4.85
C PRO A 461 34.74 -13.89 4.30
N MET A 462 35.33 -13.02 3.46
CA MET A 462 34.60 -11.91 2.82
C MET A 462 33.61 -12.42 1.76
N LEU A 463 33.96 -13.47 1.01
CA LEU A 463 33.06 -14.13 0.08
C LEU A 463 31.90 -14.82 0.82
N ALA A 464 32.20 -15.59 1.88
CA ALA A 464 31.17 -16.20 2.72
C ALA A 464 30.20 -15.14 3.28
N ALA A 465 30.74 -14.06 3.83
CA ALA A 465 29.99 -12.93 4.35
C ALA A 465 29.07 -12.26 3.31
N GLY A 466 29.52 -12.13 2.05
CA GLY A 466 28.72 -11.51 0.99
C GLY A 466 27.60 -12.39 0.45
N PHE A 467 27.79 -13.72 0.44
CA PHE A 467 26.86 -14.66 -0.19
C PHE A 467 25.93 -15.37 0.79
N VAL A 468 26.20 -15.33 2.11
CA VAL A 468 25.34 -15.97 3.13
C VAL A 468 23.89 -15.48 3.08
N VAL A 469 23.64 -14.26 2.60
CA VAL A 469 22.28 -13.71 2.41
C VAL A 469 21.40 -14.60 1.51
N LEU A 470 22.00 -15.34 0.57
CA LEU A 470 21.26 -16.25 -0.32
C LEU A 470 20.58 -17.38 0.45
N THR A 471 21.11 -17.77 1.60
CA THR A 471 20.49 -18.79 2.47
C THR A 471 19.20 -18.29 3.14
N VAL A 472 19.03 -16.98 3.25
CA VAL A 472 17.82 -16.34 3.79
C VAL A 472 16.84 -16.04 2.67
N VAL A 473 17.32 -15.49 1.55
CA VAL A 473 16.51 -15.13 0.39
C VAL A 473 15.87 -16.35 -0.29
N PHE A 474 16.64 -17.43 -0.44
CA PHE A 474 16.18 -18.67 -1.07
C PHE A 474 15.88 -19.74 -0.03
N ALA A 475 15.50 -19.35 1.19
CA ALA A 475 15.21 -20.30 2.27
C ALA A 475 14.05 -21.23 1.86
N ASP A 476 12.94 -20.61 1.47
CA ASP A 476 11.77 -21.30 0.93
C ASP A 476 11.87 -21.43 -0.59
N GLN A 477 11.91 -20.29 -1.30
CA GLN A 477 11.87 -20.22 -2.76
C GLN A 477 13.12 -20.80 -3.46
N THR A 478 12.97 -21.10 -4.75
CA THR A 478 14.03 -21.62 -5.63
C THR A 478 14.49 -20.56 -6.64
N LEU A 479 15.55 -20.86 -7.40
CA LEU A 479 15.96 -19.98 -8.50
C LEU A 479 14.86 -19.84 -9.56
N SER A 480 14.20 -20.94 -9.94
CA SER A 480 13.15 -20.92 -10.97
C SER A 480 11.92 -20.11 -10.54
N THR A 481 11.51 -20.19 -9.27
CA THR A 481 10.34 -19.43 -8.78
C THR A 481 10.63 -17.94 -8.72
N VAL A 482 11.83 -17.54 -8.27
CA VAL A 482 12.24 -16.13 -8.23
C VAL A 482 12.38 -15.54 -9.64
N LEU A 483 12.90 -16.30 -10.61
CA LEU A 483 12.98 -15.88 -12.00
C LEU A 483 11.59 -15.64 -12.61
N GLU A 484 10.64 -16.53 -12.34
CA GLU A 484 9.26 -16.35 -12.80
C GLU A 484 8.57 -15.15 -12.14
N ALA A 485 8.70 -14.98 -10.82
CA ALA A 485 8.19 -13.81 -10.11
C ALA A 485 8.75 -12.49 -10.68
N THR A 486 10.06 -12.47 -10.97
CA THR A 486 10.73 -11.32 -11.61
C THR A 486 10.20 -11.06 -13.02
N ARG A 487 9.97 -12.12 -13.83
CA ARG A 487 9.40 -12.00 -15.19
C ARG A 487 8.00 -11.38 -15.14
N ILE A 488 7.15 -11.82 -14.22
CA ILE A 488 5.79 -11.29 -14.04
C ILE A 488 5.85 -9.79 -13.70
N ARG A 489 6.63 -9.42 -12.68
CA ARG A 489 6.77 -8.01 -12.23
C ARG A 489 7.30 -7.08 -13.31
N THR A 490 8.30 -7.54 -14.06
CA THR A 490 8.90 -6.73 -15.13
C THR A 490 8.00 -6.60 -16.36
N SER A 491 7.20 -7.64 -16.68
CA SER A 491 6.28 -7.62 -17.82
C SER A 491 5.00 -6.84 -17.55
N ILE A 492 4.45 -6.93 -16.34
CA ILE A 492 3.20 -6.26 -15.93
C ILE A 492 3.46 -4.85 -15.39
N GLY A 493 4.57 -4.66 -14.68
CA GLY A 493 4.94 -3.39 -14.08
C GLY A 493 4.17 -3.03 -12.80
N PRO A 494 4.46 -1.83 -12.24
CA PRO A 494 5.30 -0.78 -12.82
C PRO A 494 6.81 -1.11 -12.82
N SER A 495 7.45 -1.00 -13.98
CA SER A 495 8.90 -1.17 -14.17
C SER A 495 9.45 -0.09 -15.11
N GLN A 496 9.82 1.04 -14.53
CA GLN A 496 10.32 2.21 -15.25
C GLN A 496 11.77 2.02 -15.71
N ALA A 497 12.09 2.59 -16.87
CA ALA A 497 13.45 2.62 -17.38
C ALA A 497 14.34 3.58 -16.58
N TRP A 498 15.65 3.39 -16.65
CA TRP A 498 16.61 4.21 -15.90
C TRP A 498 16.60 5.69 -16.31
N TYR A 499 16.33 5.98 -17.57
CA TYR A 499 16.33 7.35 -18.12
C TYR A 499 15.10 8.17 -17.71
N THR A 500 14.08 7.56 -17.07
CA THR A 500 12.90 8.26 -16.54
C THR A 500 13.03 8.61 -15.05
N GLU A 501 14.26 8.62 -14.50
CA GLU A 501 14.51 9.01 -13.11
C GLU A 501 14.06 10.45 -12.78
N ASN A 502 13.88 11.31 -13.79
CA ASN A 502 13.28 12.63 -13.63
C ASN A 502 11.86 12.58 -13.02
N LEU A 503 11.10 11.50 -13.23
CA LEU A 503 9.75 11.32 -12.68
C LEU A 503 9.74 11.40 -11.15
N ARG A 504 10.77 10.86 -10.47
CA ARG A 504 10.86 10.90 -9.00
C ARG A 504 10.84 12.33 -8.47
N TYR A 505 11.51 13.24 -9.18
CA TYR A 505 11.59 14.65 -8.81
C TYR A 505 10.35 15.42 -9.30
N TYR A 506 9.79 15.05 -10.45
CA TYR A 506 8.52 15.61 -10.94
C TYR A 506 7.41 15.41 -9.91
N TYR A 507 7.20 14.18 -9.42
CA TYR A 507 6.18 13.87 -8.41
C TYR A 507 6.40 14.64 -7.10
N LEU A 508 7.65 14.93 -6.70
CA LEU A 508 7.96 15.71 -5.50
C LEU A 508 7.49 17.18 -5.60
N PHE A 509 7.43 17.75 -6.81
CA PHE A 509 7.06 19.16 -7.04
C PHE A 509 5.61 19.37 -7.44
N LEU A 510 4.83 18.31 -7.65
CA LEU A 510 3.40 18.44 -7.86
C LEU A 510 2.69 18.92 -6.58
N PRO A 511 1.63 19.73 -6.71
CA PRO A 511 0.76 20.08 -5.61
C PRO A 511 -0.19 18.90 -5.32
N THR A 512 0.36 17.83 -4.76
CA THR A 512 -0.37 16.61 -4.36
C THR A 512 0.13 16.15 -2.99
N VAL A 513 -0.49 15.11 -2.40
CA VAL A 513 -0.06 14.54 -1.11
C VAL A 513 1.38 13.98 -1.18
N ASP A 514 1.76 13.38 -2.31
CA ASP A 514 3.14 12.90 -2.50
C ASP A 514 4.18 14.01 -2.61
N GLY A 515 3.77 15.20 -3.04
CA GLY A 515 4.58 16.40 -3.10
C GLY A 515 4.27 17.39 -1.98
N ALA A 516 3.75 16.94 -0.83
CA ALA A 516 3.33 17.81 0.28
C ALA A 516 4.51 18.50 0.98
N VAL A 517 4.19 19.53 1.79
CA VAL A 517 5.18 20.37 2.50
C VAL A 517 6.18 19.52 3.28
N SER A 518 5.68 18.49 3.98
CA SER A 518 6.47 17.62 4.83
C SER A 518 7.48 16.77 4.06
N ARG A 519 7.10 16.31 2.86
CA ARG A 519 7.91 15.40 2.03
C ARG A 519 9.00 16.12 1.23
N ARG A 520 8.80 17.41 0.92
CA ARG A 520 9.80 18.24 0.22
C ARG A 520 11.02 18.56 1.08
N PHE A 521 10.81 18.90 2.35
CA PHE A 521 11.87 19.48 3.18
C PHE A 521 13.07 18.56 3.38
N GLY A 522 12.85 17.29 3.76
CA GLY A 522 13.93 16.35 4.09
C GLY A 522 14.92 16.12 2.93
N PHE A 523 14.42 16.02 1.71
CA PHE A 523 15.28 15.89 0.53
C PHE A 523 15.97 17.21 0.15
N LEU A 524 15.21 18.31 0.09
CA LEU A 524 15.76 19.61 -0.34
C LEU A 524 16.82 20.15 0.61
N ILE A 525 16.65 19.97 1.92
CA ILE A 525 17.65 20.36 2.91
C ILE A 525 18.92 19.52 2.78
N THR A 526 18.78 18.22 2.47
CA THR A 526 19.91 17.32 2.19
C THR A 526 20.66 17.77 0.93
N ALA A 527 19.95 18.08 -0.16
CA ALA A 527 20.54 18.57 -1.40
C ALA A 527 21.27 19.91 -1.18
N LEU A 528 20.64 20.88 -0.50
CA LEU A 528 21.25 22.16 -0.17
C LEU A 528 22.55 21.98 0.63
N CYS A 529 22.52 21.10 1.65
CA CYS A 529 23.68 20.82 2.48
C CYS A 529 24.80 20.13 1.69
N LEU A 530 24.45 19.15 0.85
CA LEU A 530 25.40 18.42 0.01
C LEU A 530 26.15 19.35 -0.95
N PHE A 531 25.41 20.11 -1.78
CA PHE A 531 26.03 20.97 -2.79
C PHE A 531 26.87 22.08 -2.14
N THR A 532 26.37 22.70 -1.07
CA THR A 532 27.13 23.72 -0.33
C THR A 532 28.44 23.16 0.22
N ALA A 533 28.39 21.99 0.85
CA ALA A 533 29.58 21.35 1.41
C ALA A 533 30.59 20.96 0.31
N VAL A 534 30.13 20.47 -0.84
CA VAL A 534 30.98 20.16 -2.00
C VAL A 534 31.70 21.41 -2.51
N PHE A 535 30.98 22.52 -2.73
CA PHE A 535 31.61 23.76 -3.19
C PHE A 535 32.67 24.27 -2.22
N ILE A 536 32.41 24.20 -0.91
CA ILE A 536 33.37 24.63 0.10
C ILE A 536 34.59 23.70 0.14
N MET A 537 34.40 22.38 0.09
CA MET A 537 35.48 21.38 0.15
C MET A 537 36.34 21.33 -1.11
N LEU A 538 35.77 21.64 -2.28
CA LEU A 538 36.52 21.81 -3.53
C LEU A 538 37.37 23.07 -3.50
N ARG A 539 36.80 24.18 -3.03
CA ARG A 539 37.51 25.47 -2.94
C ARG A 539 38.58 25.49 -1.85
N ARG A 540 38.28 24.98 -0.66
CA ARG A 540 39.16 24.95 0.50
C ARG A 540 39.71 23.54 0.70
N LYS A 541 40.91 23.29 0.16
CA LYS A 541 41.57 21.97 0.16
C LYS A 541 41.72 21.36 1.57
N ARG A 542 41.99 22.19 2.59
CA ARG A 542 42.09 21.82 4.01
C ARG A 542 41.27 22.80 4.85
N ILE A 543 40.48 22.27 5.78
CA ILE A 543 39.65 23.04 6.71
C ILE A 543 40.03 22.60 8.14
N PRO A 544 40.45 23.53 9.02
CA PRO A 544 40.79 23.19 10.40
C PRO A 544 39.65 22.48 11.12
N GLY A 545 39.97 21.43 11.87
CA GLY A 545 38.99 20.68 12.67
C GLY A 545 38.03 19.76 11.90
N VAL A 546 38.14 19.67 10.56
CA VAL A 546 37.32 18.78 9.71
C VAL A 546 38.19 17.70 9.05
N ALA A 547 37.79 16.44 9.21
CA ALA A 547 38.49 15.28 8.66
C ALA A 547 38.08 15.04 7.19
N ARG A 548 38.96 15.40 6.26
CA ARG A 548 38.71 15.32 4.81
C ARG A 548 38.24 13.95 4.31
N GLY A 549 38.87 12.85 4.75
CA GLY A 549 38.58 11.50 4.25
C GLY A 549 37.14 11.04 4.49
N PRO A 550 36.68 10.97 5.76
CA PRO A 550 35.30 10.61 6.10
C PRO A 550 34.24 11.50 5.44
N VAL A 551 34.52 12.81 5.35
CA VAL A 551 33.63 13.78 4.70
C VAL A 551 33.43 13.45 3.21
N TRP A 552 34.51 13.22 2.46
CA TRP A 552 34.39 12.88 1.03
C TRP A 552 33.69 11.54 0.81
N ARG A 553 33.86 10.58 1.72
CA ARG A 553 33.13 9.30 1.64
C ARG A 553 31.66 9.48 1.93
N LEU A 554 31.27 10.29 2.92
CA LEU A 554 29.88 10.61 3.20
C LEU A 554 29.20 11.28 1.99
N MET A 555 29.87 12.26 1.35
CA MET A 555 29.40 12.86 0.09
C MET A 555 29.30 11.81 -1.02
N GLY A 556 30.31 10.95 -1.15
CA GLY A 556 30.34 9.85 -2.12
C GLY A 556 29.19 8.86 -1.95
N VAL A 557 28.82 8.51 -0.71
CA VAL A 557 27.65 7.66 -0.43
C VAL A 557 26.38 8.32 -0.94
N ILE A 558 26.16 9.62 -0.66
CA ILE A 558 24.94 10.33 -1.10
C ILE A 558 24.89 10.43 -2.63
N PHE A 559 25.97 10.83 -3.30
CA PHE A 559 26.01 10.88 -4.77
C PHE A 559 25.83 9.52 -5.44
N ALA A 560 26.53 8.49 -4.94
CA ALA A 560 26.39 7.14 -5.48
C ALA A 560 24.98 6.59 -5.23
N THR A 561 24.32 6.95 -4.12
CA THR A 561 22.92 6.60 -3.88
C THR A 561 21.98 7.27 -4.87
N MET A 562 22.14 8.59 -5.12
CA MET A 562 21.35 9.28 -6.14
C MET A 562 21.53 8.65 -7.52
N PHE A 563 22.76 8.23 -7.85
CA PHE A 563 23.04 7.49 -9.09
C PHE A 563 22.41 6.09 -9.10
N PHE A 564 22.50 5.33 -8.01
CA PHE A 564 21.92 3.99 -7.93
C PHE A 564 20.40 3.97 -7.92
N LEU A 565 19.75 4.98 -7.36
CA LEU A 565 18.30 5.16 -7.44
C LEU A 565 17.81 5.26 -8.90
N MET A 566 18.65 5.75 -9.82
CA MET A 566 18.36 5.77 -11.25
C MET A 566 18.04 4.38 -11.82
N PHE A 567 18.60 3.30 -11.26
CA PHE A 567 18.40 1.93 -11.73
C PHE A 567 17.26 1.20 -11.01
N THR A 568 16.57 1.85 -10.07
CA THR A 568 15.42 1.23 -9.40
C THR A 568 14.21 1.14 -10.34
N PRO A 569 13.48 0.03 -10.39
CA PRO A 569 12.30 -0.11 -11.27
C PRO A 569 11.18 0.87 -10.95
N THR A 570 11.06 1.30 -9.69
CA THR A 570 10.00 2.22 -9.24
C THR A 570 10.55 3.60 -8.87
N LYS A 571 9.84 4.66 -9.31
CA LYS A 571 10.28 6.06 -9.23
C LYS A 571 9.53 6.88 -8.18
N TRP A 572 9.24 6.27 -7.04
CA TRP A 572 8.44 6.88 -5.98
C TRP A 572 9.19 7.90 -5.12
N VAL A 573 8.46 8.90 -4.62
CA VAL A 573 8.96 9.93 -3.69
C VAL A 573 9.31 9.33 -2.32
N HIS A 574 8.68 8.22 -1.93
CA HIS A 574 8.95 7.50 -0.67
C HIS A 574 10.42 7.11 -0.48
N HIS A 575 11.15 6.85 -1.57
CA HIS A 575 12.55 6.47 -1.50
C HIS A 575 13.47 7.58 -0.95
N PHE A 576 12.98 8.82 -0.77
CA PHE A 576 13.77 9.85 -0.11
C PHE A 576 13.98 9.63 1.40
N GLY A 577 13.19 8.75 2.04
CA GLY A 577 13.40 8.33 3.42
C GLY A 577 14.78 7.70 3.68
N LEU A 578 15.41 7.14 2.64
CA LEU A 578 16.77 6.57 2.67
C LEU A 578 17.83 7.59 3.09
N PHE A 579 17.61 8.88 2.78
CA PHE A 579 18.58 9.93 3.06
C PHE A 579 18.47 10.47 4.49
N ALA A 580 17.54 10.01 5.33
CA ALA A 580 17.31 10.61 6.65
C ALA A 580 18.58 10.65 7.53
N ALA A 581 19.27 9.52 7.69
CA ALA A 581 20.46 9.44 8.53
C ALA A 581 21.70 10.11 7.92
N VAL A 582 21.97 9.88 6.63
CA VAL A 582 23.15 10.44 5.94
C VAL A 582 22.99 11.93 5.63
N GLY A 583 21.76 12.39 5.38
CA GLY A 583 21.40 13.79 5.20
C GLY A 583 21.55 14.57 6.51
N ALA A 584 21.15 13.98 7.64
CA ALA A 584 21.41 14.54 8.97
C ALA A 584 22.92 14.72 9.25
N ALA A 585 23.75 13.72 8.92
CA ALA A 585 25.20 13.82 9.02
C ALA A 585 25.76 14.94 8.12
N MET A 586 25.25 15.05 6.89
CA MET A 586 25.65 16.09 5.94
C MET A 586 25.27 17.49 6.43
N ALA A 587 24.08 17.66 6.99
CA ALA A 587 23.61 18.94 7.53
C ALA A 587 24.43 19.39 8.76
N ALA A 588 24.82 18.46 9.62
CA ALA A 588 25.71 18.73 10.75
C ALA A 588 27.08 19.23 10.27
N LEU A 589 27.66 18.56 9.26
CA LEU A 589 28.90 19.00 8.62
C LEU A 589 28.74 20.39 8.01
N THR A 590 27.69 20.62 7.22
CA THR A 590 27.45 21.90 6.55
C THR A 590 27.29 23.03 7.56
N THR A 591 26.64 22.79 8.71
CA THR A 591 26.52 23.76 9.81
C THR A 591 27.90 24.26 10.27
N VAL A 592 28.89 23.37 10.37
CA VAL A 592 30.27 23.76 10.70
C VAL A 592 30.95 24.48 9.53
N LEU A 593 30.76 24.01 8.30
CA LEU A 593 31.39 24.58 7.11
C LEU A 593 30.93 26.02 6.79
N VAL A 594 29.69 26.36 7.12
CA VAL A 594 29.12 27.72 6.93
C VAL A 594 29.24 28.60 8.17
N SER A 595 29.83 28.09 9.25
CA SER A 595 30.09 28.85 10.48
C SER A 595 31.02 30.04 10.23
N HIS A 596 31.02 31.00 11.15
CA HIS A 596 31.86 32.20 11.05
C HIS A 596 33.37 31.87 11.09
N GLU A 597 33.73 30.76 11.72
CA GLU A 597 35.12 30.30 11.83
C GLU A 597 35.70 29.85 10.48
N VAL A 598 34.89 29.15 9.68
CA VAL A 598 35.29 28.63 8.36
C VAL A 598 34.98 29.65 7.26
N LEU A 599 33.80 30.25 7.32
CA LEU A 599 33.29 31.16 6.30
C LEU A 599 33.23 32.60 6.83
N ARG A 600 34.41 33.24 6.78
CA ARG A 600 34.63 34.56 7.39
C ARG A 600 33.82 35.68 6.73
N TRP A 601 33.67 35.70 5.41
CA TRP A 601 32.98 36.81 4.74
C TRP A 601 31.45 36.71 4.89
N SER A 602 30.85 37.70 5.57
CA SER A 602 29.40 37.77 5.82
C SER A 602 28.53 37.64 4.57
N ARG A 603 29.01 38.09 3.41
CA ARG A 603 28.32 37.95 2.12
C ARG A 603 27.91 36.51 1.84
N ASN A 604 28.81 35.53 1.94
CA ASN A 604 28.44 34.15 1.61
C ASN A 604 27.65 33.47 2.72
N ARG A 605 27.79 33.91 3.98
CA ARG A 605 26.91 33.46 5.08
C ARG A 605 25.47 33.92 4.85
N MET A 606 25.30 35.17 4.44
CA MET A 606 23.98 35.73 4.10
C MET A 606 23.39 35.07 2.84
N ALA A 607 24.22 34.81 1.81
CA ALA A 607 23.78 34.06 0.64
C ALA A 607 23.28 32.64 1.00
N PHE A 608 23.95 31.96 1.93
CA PHE A 608 23.50 30.66 2.43
C PHE A 608 22.20 30.78 3.24
N ALA A 609 22.05 31.80 4.08
CA ALA A 609 20.79 32.06 4.79
C ALA A 609 19.63 32.34 3.81
N ALA A 610 19.88 33.11 2.74
CA ALA A 610 18.92 33.30 1.66
C ALA A 610 18.54 31.97 0.99
N ALA A 611 19.50 31.09 0.72
CA ALA A 611 19.22 29.77 0.15
C ALA A 611 18.36 28.89 1.06
N VAL A 612 18.57 28.93 2.38
CA VAL A 612 17.71 28.22 3.36
C VAL A 612 16.27 28.77 3.33
N LEU A 613 16.10 30.09 3.29
CA LEU A 613 14.78 30.74 3.19
C LEU A 613 14.08 30.41 1.86
N PHE A 614 14.82 30.34 0.77
CA PHE A 614 14.29 29.93 -0.53
C PHE A 614 13.79 28.48 -0.51
N VAL A 615 14.55 27.56 0.11
CA VAL A 615 14.11 26.17 0.30
C VAL A 615 12.82 26.11 1.13
N LEU A 616 12.70 26.88 2.21
CA LEU A 616 11.45 26.96 2.97
C LEU A 616 10.30 27.49 2.12
N ALA A 617 10.50 28.55 1.34
CA ALA A 617 9.48 29.09 0.44
C ALA A 617 8.98 28.02 -0.55
N LEU A 618 9.90 27.26 -1.15
CA LEU A 618 9.62 26.18 -2.10
C LEU A 618 8.90 25.00 -1.43
N CYS A 619 9.26 24.67 -0.18
CA CYS A 619 8.59 23.62 0.59
C CYS A 619 7.13 24.00 0.90
N PHE A 620 6.87 25.25 1.30
CA PHE A 620 5.52 25.74 1.65
C PHE A 620 4.63 26.06 0.44
N ALA A 621 5.13 25.92 -0.79
CA ALA A 621 4.38 26.14 -2.03
C ALA A 621 3.61 24.88 -2.48
N THR A 622 2.85 24.29 -1.56
CA THR A 622 2.02 23.07 -1.76
C THR A 622 1.09 22.88 -0.54
N PHE A 623 0.31 21.80 -0.50
CA PHE A 623 -0.61 21.48 0.60
C PHE A 623 0.10 20.86 1.80
N ASN A 624 -0.49 21.00 2.99
CA ASN A 624 -0.08 20.26 4.19
C ASN A 624 -0.80 18.90 4.26
N GLY A 625 -0.73 18.16 3.15
CA GLY A 625 -1.42 16.87 2.97
C GLY A 625 -0.67 15.71 3.60
N TRP A 626 -1.42 14.74 4.13
CA TRP A 626 -0.92 13.46 4.63
C TRP A 626 -1.75 12.32 4.04
N TRP A 627 -1.22 11.10 4.05
CA TRP A 627 -1.88 9.96 3.41
C TRP A 627 -3.11 9.49 4.18
N TYR A 628 -4.20 9.23 3.45
CA TYR A 628 -5.46 8.65 3.91
C TYR A 628 -5.91 9.20 5.27
N VAL A 629 -5.99 8.36 6.31
CA VAL A 629 -6.45 8.70 7.66
C VAL A 629 -5.55 9.68 8.41
N SER A 630 -4.28 9.83 8.02
CA SER A 630 -3.36 10.78 8.66
C SER A 630 -3.70 12.24 8.33
N SER A 631 -4.54 12.47 7.32
CA SER A 631 -4.98 13.83 6.92
C SER A 631 -6.12 14.39 7.78
N TYR A 632 -6.68 13.58 8.67
CA TYR A 632 -7.92 13.87 9.35
C TYR A 632 -7.74 14.99 10.39
N GLY A 633 -8.51 16.07 10.24
CA GLY A 633 -8.44 17.28 11.08
C GLY A 633 -7.22 18.20 10.86
N VAL A 634 -6.26 17.79 10.03
CA VAL A 634 -5.01 18.55 9.79
C VAL A 634 -5.32 19.90 9.12
N PRO A 635 -4.74 21.02 9.59
CA PRO A 635 -4.88 22.31 8.91
C PRO A 635 -4.28 22.30 7.50
N PHE A 636 -4.96 22.93 6.54
CA PHE A 636 -4.49 23.11 5.16
C PHE A 636 -4.23 21.78 4.40
N ASN A 637 -5.07 20.77 4.62
CA ASN A 637 -4.94 19.48 3.95
C ASN A 637 -5.13 19.54 2.42
N SER A 638 -6.07 20.38 1.95
CA SER A 638 -6.43 20.52 0.52
C SER A 638 -6.07 21.88 -0.08
N ALA A 639 -5.39 22.74 0.69
CA ALA A 639 -5.04 24.10 0.26
C ALA A 639 -3.63 24.46 0.74
N MET A 640 -3.00 25.43 0.08
CA MET A 640 -1.69 25.92 0.53
C MET A 640 -1.82 26.64 1.89
N PRO A 641 -0.86 26.48 2.82
CA PRO A 641 -0.84 27.23 4.07
C PRO A 641 -0.86 28.75 3.83
N LYS A 642 -1.81 29.43 4.49
CA LYS A 642 -2.01 30.89 4.41
C LYS A 642 -2.17 31.50 5.80
N ILE A 643 -1.64 32.71 5.99
CA ILE A 643 -1.82 33.53 7.18
C ILE A 643 -2.38 34.87 6.73
N ALA A 644 -3.54 35.27 7.26
CA ALA A 644 -4.24 36.50 6.89
C ALA A 644 -4.41 36.67 5.36
N GLY A 645 -4.72 35.59 4.64
CA GLY A 645 -4.90 35.59 3.18
C GLY A 645 -3.62 35.47 2.34
N ILE A 646 -2.44 35.72 2.93
CA ILE A 646 -1.14 35.61 2.24
C ILE A 646 -0.56 34.21 2.44
N THR A 647 -0.07 33.57 1.38
CA THR A 647 0.58 32.25 1.48
C THR A 647 1.88 32.33 2.28
N VAL A 648 2.13 31.31 3.10
CA VAL A 648 3.37 31.20 3.88
C VAL A 648 4.59 31.13 2.96
N SER A 649 4.46 30.52 1.78
CA SER A 649 5.49 30.52 0.73
C SER A 649 5.90 31.93 0.30
N THR A 650 4.94 32.85 0.11
CA THR A 650 5.20 34.25 -0.27
C THR A 650 5.94 34.99 0.84
N ILE A 651 5.59 34.73 2.11
CA ILE A 651 6.29 35.33 3.26
C ILE A 651 7.76 34.88 3.27
N PHE A 652 8.03 33.57 3.15
CA PHE A 652 9.40 33.07 3.07
C PHE A 652 10.14 33.57 1.82
N PHE A 653 9.45 33.74 0.70
CA PHE A 653 10.02 34.30 -0.52
C PHE A 653 10.43 35.77 -0.35
N ALA A 654 9.61 36.57 0.33
CA ALA A 654 9.96 37.95 0.67
C ALA A 654 11.18 38.01 1.61
N LEU A 655 11.24 37.15 2.63
CA LEU A 655 12.40 37.03 3.52
C LEU A 655 13.66 36.59 2.74
N PHE A 656 13.52 35.65 1.80
CA PHE A 656 14.58 35.27 0.88
C PHE A 656 15.08 36.48 0.07
N ALA A 657 14.17 37.25 -0.53
CA ALA A 657 14.53 38.43 -1.32
C ALA A 657 15.28 39.46 -0.49
N ILE A 658 14.84 39.73 0.75
CA ILE A 658 15.53 40.62 1.69
C ILE A 658 16.94 40.10 2.00
N ALA A 659 17.09 38.82 2.32
CA ALA A 659 18.40 38.22 2.61
C ALA A 659 19.31 38.23 1.37
N ALA A 660 18.77 37.98 0.18
CA ALA A 660 19.51 38.00 -1.09
C ALA A 660 19.97 39.41 -1.45
N LEU A 661 19.10 40.42 -1.30
CA LEU A 661 19.44 41.84 -1.49
C LEU A 661 20.49 42.29 -0.48
N TRP A 662 20.43 41.81 0.77
CA TRP A 662 21.47 42.08 1.76
C TRP A 662 22.79 41.41 1.38
N ALA A 663 22.77 40.16 0.92
CA ALA A 663 23.96 39.50 0.39
C ALA A 663 24.54 40.25 -0.82
N MET A 664 23.70 40.79 -1.69
CA MET A 664 24.09 41.62 -2.84
C MET A 664 24.69 42.95 -2.38
N TRP A 665 24.10 43.64 -1.40
CA TRP A 665 24.69 44.85 -0.84
C TRP A 665 26.06 44.58 -0.22
N LEU A 666 26.21 43.47 0.53
CA LEU A 666 27.51 43.02 1.06
C LEU A 666 28.51 42.59 -0.02
N HIS A 667 28.06 42.37 -1.26
CA HIS A 667 28.93 42.12 -2.40
C HIS A 667 29.65 43.39 -2.84
N PHE A 668 28.96 44.53 -2.80
CA PHE A 668 29.48 45.84 -3.21
C PHE A 668 30.06 46.64 -2.03
N ALA A 669 29.81 46.22 -0.78
CA ALA A 669 30.39 46.84 0.41
C ALA A 669 31.84 46.35 0.69
N SER A 670 32.59 47.13 1.49
CA SER A 670 33.90 46.71 1.99
C SER A 670 33.78 45.44 2.85
N ARG A 671 34.84 44.61 2.88
CA ARG A 671 34.80 43.29 3.53
C ARG A 671 34.58 43.33 5.04
N ASP A 672 34.85 44.47 5.67
CA ASP A 672 34.67 44.68 7.11
C ASP A 672 33.23 45.07 7.47
N ARG A 673 32.39 45.39 6.48
CA ARG A 673 30.96 45.61 6.67
C ARG A 673 30.21 44.28 6.81
N GLY A 674 29.15 44.29 7.62
CA GLY A 674 28.33 43.10 7.87
C GLY A 674 28.82 42.19 8.99
N GLU A 675 29.71 42.69 9.86
CA GLU A 675 30.17 42.01 11.08
C GLU A 675 29.38 42.40 12.35
N GLY A 676 28.30 43.16 12.20
CA GLY A 676 27.44 43.59 13.32
C GLY A 676 26.65 42.45 13.97
N ARG A 677 26.08 42.72 15.15
CA ARG A 677 25.34 41.75 15.97
C ARG A 677 24.21 41.04 15.22
N LEU A 678 23.47 41.76 14.38
CA LEU A 678 22.33 41.22 13.62
C LEU A 678 22.77 40.19 12.56
N ALA A 679 23.75 40.54 11.73
CA ALA A 679 24.27 39.63 10.71
C ALA A 679 24.88 38.37 11.33
N ARG A 680 25.56 38.52 12.47
CA ARG A 680 26.07 37.39 13.24
C ARG A 680 24.96 36.51 13.81
N ALA A 681 23.91 37.09 14.37
CA ALA A 681 22.78 36.35 14.93
C ALA A 681 22.02 35.53 13.86
N VAL A 682 21.65 36.18 12.75
CA VAL A 682 20.87 35.54 11.66
C VAL A 682 21.64 34.41 10.97
N THR A 683 22.97 34.52 10.91
CA THR A 683 23.83 33.53 10.22
C THR A 683 24.51 32.53 11.15
N ALA A 684 24.27 32.59 12.47
CA ALA A 684 24.96 31.74 13.44
C ALA A 684 24.63 30.25 13.21
N ALA A 685 23.35 29.92 13.04
CA ALA A 685 22.90 28.54 12.85
C ALA A 685 21.52 28.50 12.13
N PRO A 686 21.46 28.82 10.83
CA PRO A 686 20.19 28.86 10.09
C PRO A 686 19.55 27.47 9.87
N LEU A 687 20.38 26.42 9.72
CA LEU A 687 19.90 25.05 9.50
C LEU A 687 19.09 24.46 10.67
N PRO A 688 19.56 24.47 11.93
CA PRO A 688 18.77 23.91 13.03
C PRO A 688 17.52 24.73 13.32
N LEU A 689 17.52 26.05 13.05
CA LEU A 689 16.31 26.86 13.15
C LEU A 689 15.25 26.46 12.10
N ALA A 690 15.66 26.28 10.85
CA ALA A 690 14.76 25.83 9.78
C ALA A 690 14.21 24.41 10.07
N ALA A 691 15.08 23.47 10.44
CA ALA A 691 14.66 22.10 10.77
C ALA A 691 13.79 22.04 12.04
N GLY A 692 14.11 22.83 13.06
CA GLY A 692 13.31 22.94 14.28
C GLY A 692 11.92 23.52 14.02
N PHE A 693 11.85 24.56 13.18
CA PHE A 693 10.57 25.13 12.71
C PHE A 693 9.72 24.08 11.98
N MET A 694 10.31 23.32 11.05
CA MET A 694 9.60 22.28 10.32
C MET A 694 9.12 21.14 11.24
N ALA A 695 9.97 20.67 12.17
CA ALA A 695 9.58 19.66 13.15
C ALA A 695 8.39 20.13 14.01
N LEU A 696 8.41 21.39 14.45
CA LEU A 696 7.31 21.98 15.20
C LEU A 696 6.03 22.09 14.35
N VAL A 697 6.14 22.47 13.08
CA VAL A 697 4.99 22.50 12.16
C VAL A 697 4.38 21.10 11.99
N PHE A 698 5.21 20.05 11.88
CA PHE A 698 4.72 18.67 11.74
C PHE A 698 3.98 18.21 13.01
N VAL A 699 4.59 18.39 14.18
CA VAL A 699 3.98 18.04 15.47
C VAL A 699 2.70 18.83 15.69
N ALA A 700 2.72 20.15 15.47
CA ALA A 700 1.55 21.01 15.63
C ALA A 700 0.41 20.63 14.68
N SER A 701 0.73 20.20 13.44
CA SER A 701 -0.27 19.75 12.47
C SER A 701 -1.01 18.50 12.95
N MET A 702 -0.28 17.49 13.43
CA MET A 702 -0.89 16.26 13.97
C MET A 702 -1.66 16.50 15.27
N VAL A 703 -1.08 17.27 16.20
CA VAL A 703 -1.76 17.62 17.46
C VAL A 703 -3.05 18.39 17.19
N ALA A 704 -3.03 19.37 16.27
CA ALA A 704 -4.23 20.09 15.88
C ALA A 704 -5.30 19.17 15.27
N GLY A 705 -4.89 18.19 14.44
CA GLY A 705 -5.79 17.18 13.90
C GLY A 705 -6.46 16.36 14.97
N ILE A 706 -5.68 15.80 15.91
CA ILE A 706 -6.17 15.00 17.03
C ILE A 706 -7.16 15.79 17.90
N VAL A 707 -6.79 17.01 18.30
CA VAL A 707 -7.63 17.85 19.18
C VAL A 707 -8.93 18.25 18.50
N ARG A 708 -8.91 18.58 17.20
CA ARG A 708 -10.12 18.99 16.46
C ARG A 708 -11.06 17.83 16.16
N GLN A 709 -10.52 16.63 15.97
CA GLN A 709 -11.32 15.45 15.63
C GLN A 709 -11.85 14.71 16.85
N TYR A 710 -11.32 14.94 18.05
CA TYR A 710 -11.81 14.27 19.23
C TYR A 710 -13.33 14.53 19.44
N PRO A 711 -14.15 13.48 19.65
CA PRO A 711 -13.77 12.11 19.98
C PRO A 711 -13.80 11.09 18.82
N THR A 712 -13.97 11.51 17.56
CA THR A 712 -13.89 10.59 16.41
C THR A 712 -12.46 10.12 16.13
N TYR A 713 -12.30 9.33 15.07
CA TYR A 713 -11.03 8.73 14.70
C TYR A 713 -9.93 9.78 14.50
N SER A 714 -8.76 9.57 15.11
CA SER A 714 -7.50 10.17 14.68
C SER A 714 -6.39 9.16 14.99
N ASN A 715 -5.27 9.20 14.25
CA ASN A 715 -4.19 8.22 14.47
C ASN A 715 -3.76 8.15 15.94
N GLY A 716 -3.53 9.31 16.57
CA GLY A 716 -3.11 9.37 17.98
C GLY A 716 -4.18 8.86 18.94
N TRP A 717 -5.46 9.15 18.70
CA TRP A 717 -6.55 8.64 19.55
C TRP A 717 -6.77 7.14 19.37
N SER A 718 -6.70 6.65 18.13
CA SER A 718 -6.75 5.23 17.80
C SER A 718 -5.65 4.47 18.52
N ASN A 719 -4.39 4.89 18.35
CA ASN A 719 -3.22 4.27 18.98
C ASN A 719 -3.35 4.20 20.51
N LEU A 720 -3.96 5.21 21.16
CA LEU A 720 -4.24 5.18 22.60
C LEU A 720 -5.37 4.20 22.96
N ARG A 721 -6.42 4.12 22.15
CA ARG A 721 -7.55 3.21 22.33
C ARG A 721 -7.20 1.74 22.10
N GLU A 722 -6.16 1.44 21.33
CA GLU A 722 -5.66 0.07 21.12
C GLU A 722 -5.40 -0.65 22.46
N PHE A 723 -4.86 0.05 23.47
CA PHE A 723 -4.61 -0.52 24.81
C PHE A 723 -5.89 -0.90 25.57
N ALA A 724 -7.04 -0.37 25.18
CA ALA A 724 -8.35 -0.68 25.74
C ALA A 724 -9.17 -1.62 24.83
N GLY A 725 -8.54 -2.23 23.81
CA GLY A 725 -9.18 -3.16 22.88
C GLY A 725 -9.90 -2.51 21.70
N GLY A 726 -9.59 -1.25 21.36
CA GLY A 726 -10.19 -0.56 20.21
C GLY A 726 -9.73 -1.10 18.86
N CYS A 727 -10.63 -1.12 17.88
CA CYS A 727 -10.41 -1.62 16.51
C CYS A 727 -10.21 -0.49 15.48
N ALA A 728 -9.53 0.58 15.91
CA ALA A 728 -9.19 1.73 15.08
C ALA A 728 -10.41 2.32 14.35
N LEU A 729 -10.39 2.42 13.01
CA LEU A 729 -11.44 3.09 12.26
C LEU A 729 -12.77 2.31 12.27
N ALA A 730 -12.72 0.98 12.48
CA ALA A 730 -13.91 0.13 12.51
C ALA A 730 -14.87 0.46 13.66
N ASP A 731 -14.38 1.08 14.74
CA ASP A 731 -15.19 1.50 15.87
C ASP A 731 -15.96 2.80 15.59
N ASP A 732 -15.40 3.67 14.76
CA ASP A 732 -15.91 5.02 14.52
C ASP A 732 -16.68 5.14 13.19
N VAL A 733 -16.53 4.18 12.28
CA VAL A 733 -17.36 4.07 11.07
C VAL A 733 -18.67 3.37 11.41
N LEU A 734 -19.77 4.04 11.09
CA LEU A 734 -21.14 3.58 11.25
C LEU A 734 -21.68 3.10 9.90
N VAL A 735 -22.35 1.96 9.90
CA VAL A 735 -23.01 1.35 8.74
C VAL A 735 -24.50 1.18 9.02
N GLU A 736 -25.32 1.31 7.98
CA GLU A 736 -26.73 0.86 7.99
C GLU A 736 -26.79 -0.60 7.51
N PRO A 737 -27.11 -1.58 8.38
CA PRO A 737 -27.28 -2.98 7.94
C PRO A 737 -28.43 -3.17 6.96
N ASP A 738 -29.53 -2.42 7.15
CA ASP A 738 -30.68 -2.32 6.24
C ASP A 738 -31.05 -0.85 6.06
N SER A 739 -30.75 -0.29 4.88
CA SER A 739 -31.08 1.10 4.55
C SER A 739 -32.58 1.38 4.35
N ASN A 740 -33.43 0.35 4.41
CA ASN A 740 -34.88 0.50 4.40
C ASN A 740 -35.48 0.74 5.78
N ALA A 741 -34.69 0.58 6.85
CA ALA A 741 -35.12 0.88 8.21
C ALA A 741 -35.08 2.40 8.48
N GLY A 742 -35.96 2.87 9.37
CA GLY A 742 -35.91 4.25 9.87
C GLY A 742 -36.60 5.32 9.00
N PHE A 743 -37.27 4.95 7.90
CA PHE A 743 -38.12 5.88 7.17
C PHE A 743 -39.23 6.42 8.08
N MET A 744 -39.40 7.74 8.07
CA MET A 744 -40.36 8.40 8.94
C MET A 744 -41.77 8.35 8.35
N ALA A 745 -42.77 8.28 9.22
CA ALA A 745 -44.17 8.35 8.79
C ALA A 745 -44.53 9.81 8.43
N PRO A 746 -45.13 10.04 7.24
CA PRO A 746 -45.68 11.34 6.91
C PRO A 746 -46.91 11.64 7.79
N LEU A 747 -47.12 12.91 8.12
CA LEU A 747 -48.35 13.36 8.75
C LEU A 747 -49.53 13.18 7.77
N PRO A 748 -50.73 12.83 8.25
CA PRO A 748 -51.87 12.64 7.38
C PRO A 748 -52.30 13.93 6.67
N ASP A 749 -52.41 13.90 5.36
CA ASP A 749 -52.99 14.96 4.52
C ASP A 749 -53.43 14.37 3.16
N ARG A 750 -54.04 15.19 2.29
CA ARG A 750 -54.40 14.81 0.92
C ARG A 750 -53.28 15.17 -0.06
N TYR A 751 -52.61 14.14 -0.57
CA TYR A 751 -51.52 14.29 -1.54
C TYR A 751 -51.92 13.86 -2.96
N GLY A 752 -51.21 14.39 -3.96
CA GLY A 752 -51.39 14.03 -5.36
C GLY A 752 -50.68 12.72 -5.76
N PRO A 753 -50.47 12.49 -7.08
CA PRO A 753 -49.86 11.26 -7.61
C PRO A 753 -48.43 10.96 -7.10
N LEU A 754 -47.67 11.98 -6.72
CA LEU A 754 -46.34 11.82 -6.12
C LEU A 754 -46.38 11.42 -4.63
N GLY A 755 -47.57 11.30 -4.06
CA GLY A 755 -47.78 10.95 -2.66
C GLY A 755 -47.19 11.98 -1.68
N PRO A 756 -46.93 11.57 -0.42
CA PRO A 756 -46.39 12.44 0.62
C PRO A 756 -45.03 13.06 0.29
N LEU A 757 -44.23 12.44 -0.58
CA LEU A 757 -42.96 13.02 -1.03
C LEU A 757 -43.17 14.29 -1.88
N GLY A 758 -44.19 14.31 -2.75
CA GLY A 758 -44.52 15.48 -3.55
C GLY A 758 -45.19 16.62 -2.75
N GLY A 759 -45.83 16.28 -1.63
CA GLY A 759 -46.59 17.23 -0.81
C GLY A 759 -47.73 17.89 -1.59
N VAL A 760 -47.94 19.19 -1.36
CA VAL A 760 -49.01 19.97 -2.00
C VAL A 760 -48.47 20.69 -3.23
N ASN A 761 -49.09 20.45 -4.39
CA ASN A 761 -48.76 21.09 -5.69
C ASN A 761 -47.28 21.00 -6.11
N PRO A 762 -46.67 19.80 -6.20
CA PRO A 762 -45.33 19.67 -6.76
C PRO A 762 -45.29 20.15 -8.22
N MET A 763 -44.30 20.98 -8.57
CA MET A 763 -44.11 21.52 -9.92
C MET A 763 -42.84 20.94 -10.54
N GLY A 764 -42.95 20.36 -11.74
CA GLY A 764 -41.79 19.87 -12.52
C GLY A 764 -41.11 18.59 -12.03
N PHE A 765 -41.55 18.03 -10.91
CA PHE A 765 -41.08 16.72 -10.43
C PHE A 765 -41.93 15.58 -10.97
N SER A 766 -41.30 14.46 -11.30
CA SER A 766 -41.97 13.22 -11.72
C SER A 766 -41.32 11.96 -11.11
N PRO A 767 -42.04 10.82 -11.03
CA PRO A 767 -41.48 9.58 -10.49
C PRO A 767 -40.32 8.99 -11.32
N ASN A 768 -40.21 9.37 -12.59
CA ASN A 768 -39.20 8.86 -13.53
C ASN A 768 -38.25 9.95 -14.03
N GLY A 769 -38.24 11.12 -13.38
CA GLY A 769 -37.46 12.29 -13.76
C GLY A 769 -36.00 12.19 -13.33
N ILE A 770 -35.34 11.09 -13.69
CA ILE A 770 -33.93 10.77 -13.37
C ILE A 770 -33.28 10.21 -14.64
N PRO A 771 -32.07 10.67 -15.02
CA PRO A 771 -31.34 10.09 -16.14
C PRO A 771 -31.12 8.59 -16.00
N GLU A 772 -31.14 7.89 -17.13
CA GLU A 772 -30.74 6.49 -17.16
C GLU A 772 -29.30 6.33 -16.65
N ARG A 773 -29.04 5.22 -15.93
CA ARG A 773 -27.72 4.88 -15.37
C ARG A 773 -27.15 5.92 -14.40
N THR A 774 -27.99 6.43 -13.50
CA THR A 774 -27.53 7.09 -12.26
C THR A 774 -27.14 6.02 -11.25
N LEU A 775 -25.86 5.95 -10.87
CA LEU A 775 -25.28 4.87 -10.05
C LEU A 775 -24.99 5.34 -8.62
N ALA A 776 -24.83 4.42 -7.68
CA ALA A 776 -24.48 4.77 -6.30
C ALA A 776 -22.98 5.10 -6.17
N GLU A 777 -22.66 6.32 -5.74
CA GLU A 777 -21.29 6.77 -5.42
C GLU A 777 -20.25 6.59 -6.56
N ALA A 778 -20.71 6.43 -7.80
CA ALA A 778 -19.86 6.16 -8.94
C ALA A 778 -20.37 6.84 -10.22
N VAL A 779 -19.46 7.36 -11.03
CA VAL A 779 -19.78 7.91 -12.36
C VAL A 779 -19.32 6.94 -13.43
N ARG A 780 -20.23 6.56 -14.33
CA ARG A 780 -19.85 5.86 -15.56
C ARG A 780 -19.29 6.84 -16.59
N GLU A 781 -18.01 7.13 -16.50
CA GLU A 781 -17.32 8.10 -17.37
C GLU A 781 -17.05 7.57 -18.77
N THR A 782 -16.93 6.25 -18.94
CA THR A 782 -16.63 5.64 -20.23
C THR A 782 -17.54 4.44 -20.51
N ALA A 783 -17.68 4.12 -21.80
CA ALA A 783 -18.34 2.89 -22.22
C ALA A 783 -17.49 1.64 -21.88
N VAL A 784 -16.18 1.82 -21.70
CA VAL A 784 -15.22 0.74 -21.42
C VAL A 784 -15.41 0.22 -20.00
N PRO A 785 -15.54 -1.11 -19.80
CA PRO A 785 -15.57 -1.72 -18.48
C PRO A 785 -14.38 -1.28 -17.61
N GLN A 786 -14.66 -0.87 -16.38
CA GLN A 786 -13.64 -0.52 -15.37
C GLN A 786 -13.55 -1.67 -14.34
N PRO A 787 -12.39 -1.94 -13.73
CA PRO A 787 -12.29 -2.93 -12.66
C PRO A 787 -12.96 -2.47 -11.36
N GLY A 788 -13.38 -3.40 -10.50
CA GLY A 788 -13.82 -3.08 -9.13
C GLY A 788 -15.13 -2.30 -9.03
N THR A 789 -15.96 -2.39 -10.07
CA THR A 789 -17.27 -1.72 -10.21
C THR A 789 -18.39 -2.50 -9.52
N ASP A 790 -19.39 -1.78 -9.03
CA ASP A 790 -20.60 -2.37 -8.47
C ASP A 790 -21.53 -2.96 -9.55
N TYR A 791 -22.47 -3.82 -9.14
CA TYR A 791 -23.36 -4.52 -10.08
C TYR A 791 -24.29 -3.58 -10.86
N ASP A 792 -24.64 -2.42 -10.28
CA ASP A 792 -25.53 -1.41 -10.87
C ASP A 792 -24.99 -0.83 -12.19
N TRP A 793 -23.67 -0.88 -12.44
CA TRP A 793 -23.06 -0.51 -13.72
C TRP A 793 -23.62 -1.27 -14.92
N TYR A 794 -23.96 -2.54 -14.72
CA TYR A 794 -24.40 -3.48 -15.76
C TYR A 794 -25.81 -4.01 -15.54
N GLY A 795 -26.44 -3.64 -14.43
CA GLY A 795 -27.81 -4.00 -14.11
C GLY A 795 -28.83 -3.40 -15.09
N PRO A 796 -30.10 -3.80 -14.97
CA PRO A 796 -31.20 -3.21 -15.75
C PRO A 796 -31.29 -1.70 -15.53
N THR A 797 -31.54 -0.94 -16.60
CA THR A 797 -31.72 0.53 -16.50
C THR A 797 -33.11 0.92 -15.98
N LYS A 798 -34.07 0.00 -16.04
CA LYS A 798 -35.44 0.15 -15.53
C LYS A 798 -35.88 -1.12 -14.82
N LEU A 799 -36.73 -0.96 -13.82
CA LEU A 799 -37.42 -2.05 -13.14
C LEU A 799 -38.52 -2.64 -14.04
N ALA A 800 -38.81 -3.93 -13.84
CA ALA A 800 -39.88 -4.61 -14.57
C ALA A 800 -41.28 -4.27 -14.06
N ALA A 801 -41.39 -3.86 -12.79
CA ALA A 801 -42.62 -3.42 -12.15
C ALA A 801 -42.44 -1.99 -11.59
N PRO A 802 -43.51 -1.17 -11.60
CA PRO A 802 -43.47 0.15 -10.97
C PRO A 802 -43.42 0.05 -9.45
N GLY A 803 -42.62 0.92 -8.83
CA GLY A 803 -42.61 1.10 -7.37
C GLY A 803 -43.83 1.88 -6.85
N VAL A 804 -43.78 2.25 -5.57
CA VAL A 804 -44.95 2.78 -4.81
C VAL A 804 -45.63 4.02 -5.42
N ASN A 805 -44.90 4.88 -6.14
CA ASN A 805 -45.46 6.06 -6.82
C ASN A 805 -45.37 5.99 -8.35
N GLY A 806 -45.20 4.79 -8.92
CA GLY A 806 -45.10 4.58 -10.37
C GLY A 806 -43.70 4.70 -10.97
N SER A 807 -42.66 4.82 -10.14
CA SER A 807 -41.27 4.89 -10.60
C SER A 807 -40.75 3.54 -11.11
N LEU A 808 -40.06 3.55 -12.24
CA LEU A 808 -39.35 2.40 -12.82
C LEU A 808 -37.83 2.49 -12.61
N VAL A 809 -37.38 3.38 -11.73
CA VAL A 809 -35.95 3.65 -11.51
C VAL A 809 -35.38 2.65 -10.48
N PRO A 810 -34.28 1.95 -10.80
CA PRO A 810 -33.55 1.17 -9.79
C PRO A 810 -32.98 2.09 -8.70
N LEU A 811 -33.24 1.76 -7.44
CA LEU A 811 -32.79 2.56 -6.30
C LEU A 811 -31.43 2.06 -5.75
N PRO A 812 -30.58 2.96 -5.24
CA PRO A 812 -29.26 2.63 -4.68
C PRO A 812 -29.37 1.98 -3.29
N TYR A 813 -28.24 1.51 -2.74
CA TYR A 813 -28.10 1.04 -1.35
C TYR A 813 -29.06 -0.08 -0.91
N GLY A 814 -29.67 -0.80 -1.86
CA GLY A 814 -30.68 -1.81 -1.58
C GLY A 814 -32.03 -1.25 -1.12
N LEU A 815 -32.31 0.03 -1.40
CA LEU A 815 -33.61 0.63 -1.16
C LEU A 815 -34.69 -0.08 -1.98
N ASP A 816 -35.80 -0.40 -1.33
CA ASP A 816 -36.89 -1.18 -1.88
C ASP A 816 -37.90 -0.26 -2.62
N PRO A 817 -38.03 -0.37 -3.95
CA PRO A 817 -38.91 0.48 -4.74
C PRO A 817 -40.40 0.30 -4.40
N ASP A 818 -40.79 -0.84 -3.79
CA ASP A 818 -42.17 -1.08 -3.37
C ASP A 818 -42.54 -0.32 -2.09
N ARG A 819 -41.54 0.21 -1.38
CA ARG A 819 -41.71 0.97 -0.12
C ARG A 819 -41.25 2.42 -0.24
N VAL A 820 -40.27 2.71 -1.08
CA VAL A 820 -39.59 4.01 -1.14
C VAL A 820 -39.98 4.77 -2.43
N PRO A 821 -40.76 5.86 -2.33
CA PRO A 821 -41.04 6.71 -3.49
C PRO A 821 -39.82 7.54 -3.89
N VAL A 822 -39.80 7.98 -5.14
CA VAL A 822 -38.77 8.91 -5.66
C VAL A 822 -39.42 10.04 -6.46
N ALA A 823 -38.82 11.22 -6.41
CA ALA A 823 -39.24 12.36 -7.22
C ALA A 823 -38.01 13.04 -7.81
N GLY A 824 -37.99 13.26 -9.13
CA GLY A 824 -36.90 13.97 -9.81
C GLY A 824 -37.36 14.97 -10.87
N SER A 825 -36.54 15.98 -11.15
CA SER A 825 -36.83 17.09 -12.09
C SER A 825 -36.30 16.89 -13.51
N TYR A 826 -35.51 15.84 -13.77
CA TYR A 826 -34.91 15.64 -15.10
C TYR A 826 -35.98 15.38 -16.16
N THR A 827 -35.89 16.09 -17.28
CA THR A 827 -36.71 15.88 -18.48
C THR A 827 -35.87 16.07 -19.73
N THR A 828 -36.19 15.34 -20.80
CA THR A 828 -35.57 15.53 -22.12
C THR A 828 -36.28 16.60 -22.97
N GLY A 829 -37.45 17.07 -22.51
CA GLY A 829 -38.25 18.09 -23.18
C GLY A 829 -37.93 19.53 -22.73
N PRO A 830 -38.88 20.47 -22.91
CA PRO A 830 -38.75 21.83 -22.41
C PRO A 830 -38.47 21.83 -20.90
N GLN A 831 -37.41 22.53 -20.51
CA GLN A 831 -37.06 22.72 -19.10
C GLN A 831 -37.99 23.75 -18.47
N GLN A 832 -38.29 23.57 -17.19
CA GLN A 832 -39.03 24.53 -16.39
C GLN A 832 -38.47 24.56 -14.97
N GLN A 833 -38.69 25.65 -14.25
CA GLN A 833 -38.35 25.68 -12.83
C GLN A 833 -39.18 24.65 -12.07
N SER A 834 -38.51 23.80 -11.30
CA SER A 834 -39.15 22.74 -10.55
C SER A 834 -39.07 23.02 -9.05
N ARG A 835 -40.16 22.82 -8.34
CA ARG A 835 -40.25 23.03 -6.89
C ARG A 835 -41.05 21.92 -6.24
N LEU A 836 -40.53 21.39 -5.14
CA LEU A 836 -41.16 20.36 -4.33
C LEU A 836 -41.00 20.70 -2.85
N THR A 837 -42.10 20.66 -2.12
CA THR A 837 -42.12 20.73 -0.66
C THR A 837 -42.92 19.55 -0.16
N SER A 838 -42.21 18.56 0.39
CA SER A 838 -42.83 17.32 0.86
C SER A 838 -43.76 17.53 2.06
N ALA A 839 -44.52 16.49 2.38
CA ALA A 839 -45.23 16.35 3.65
C ALA A 839 -44.31 16.55 4.86
N TRP A 840 -44.91 16.92 6.00
CA TRP A 840 -44.21 16.83 7.27
C TRP A 840 -44.04 15.35 7.66
N TYR A 841 -42.81 14.92 7.89
CA TYR A 841 -42.46 13.60 8.41
C TYR A 841 -42.20 13.70 9.91
N ARG A 842 -42.86 12.85 10.71
CA ARG A 842 -42.73 12.89 12.17
C ARG A 842 -41.35 12.41 12.59
N LEU A 843 -40.63 13.25 13.33
CA LEU A 843 -39.30 12.93 13.84
C LEU A 843 -39.43 12.01 15.06
N PRO A 844 -38.65 10.93 15.18
CA PRO A 844 -38.59 10.15 16.40
C PRO A 844 -37.97 10.99 17.53
N LYS A 845 -38.15 10.54 18.79
CA LYS A 845 -37.52 11.20 19.94
C LYS A 845 -35.99 11.26 19.75
N PRO A 846 -35.32 12.32 20.23
CA PRO A 846 -33.86 12.40 20.18
C PRO A 846 -33.24 11.36 21.13
N ASP A 847 -32.16 10.73 20.66
CA ASP A 847 -31.32 9.83 21.45
C ASP A 847 -29.86 9.91 20.98
N GLY A 848 -28.96 9.17 21.63
CA GLY A 848 -27.53 9.13 21.28
C GLY A 848 -27.17 8.17 20.15
N GLY A 849 -28.04 7.21 19.80
CA GLY A 849 -27.80 6.18 18.78
C GLY A 849 -28.16 6.63 17.36
N HIS A 850 -29.03 7.65 17.24
CA HIS A 850 -29.58 8.15 15.99
C HIS A 850 -29.19 9.62 15.76
N PRO A 851 -27.93 9.92 15.41
CA PRO A 851 -27.43 11.30 15.32
C PRO A 851 -27.79 12.04 14.02
N LEU A 852 -28.34 11.35 13.01
CA LEU A 852 -28.56 11.87 11.66
C LEU A 852 -30.01 11.75 11.21
N VAL A 853 -30.40 12.65 10.30
CA VAL A 853 -31.46 12.42 9.31
C VAL A 853 -30.78 12.33 7.96
N VAL A 854 -31.16 11.36 7.14
CA VAL A 854 -30.58 11.11 5.82
C VAL A 854 -31.65 11.22 4.75
N VAL A 855 -31.29 11.84 3.62
CA VAL A 855 -32.08 11.85 2.39
C VAL A 855 -31.20 11.29 1.28
N THR A 856 -31.62 10.21 0.64
CA THR A 856 -30.93 9.73 -0.56
C THR A 856 -31.34 10.59 -1.74
N ALA A 857 -30.37 11.17 -2.43
CA ALA A 857 -30.59 12.14 -3.49
C ALA A 857 -29.59 11.96 -4.64
N ALA A 858 -29.91 12.54 -5.79
CA ALA A 858 -29.02 12.63 -6.95
C ALA A 858 -29.21 13.98 -7.65
N GLY A 859 -28.26 14.37 -8.50
CA GLY A 859 -28.28 15.64 -9.22
C GLY A 859 -27.26 16.68 -8.72
N THR A 860 -27.31 17.89 -9.29
CA THR A 860 -26.45 19.03 -8.87
C THR A 860 -27.02 19.66 -7.60
N ILE A 861 -26.46 19.37 -6.43
CA ILE A 861 -27.03 19.79 -5.14
C ILE A 861 -26.02 20.63 -4.36
N THR A 862 -26.50 21.72 -3.76
CA THR A 862 -25.71 22.54 -2.85
C THR A 862 -25.45 21.79 -1.54
N GLY A 863 -24.19 21.69 -1.12
CA GLY A 863 -23.81 20.99 0.10
C GLY A 863 -22.43 21.36 0.62
N ASN A 864 -22.19 21.01 1.89
CA ASN A 864 -20.90 21.20 2.55
C ASN A 864 -20.11 19.89 2.61
N SER A 865 -18.79 19.96 2.42
CA SER A 865 -17.89 18.81 2.58
C SER A 865 -16.54 19.24 3.16
N VAL A 866 -15.80 18.31 3.75
CA VAL A 866 -14.49 18.64 4.33
C VAL A 866 -13.44 18.92 3.26
N LEU A 867 -13.51 18.24 2.11
CA LEU A 867 -12.50 18.37 1.04
C LEU A 867 -12.66 19.68 0.26
N HIS A 868 -13.90 20.02 -0.11
CA HIS A 868 -14.24 21.16 -0.97
C HIS A 868 -14.80 22.36 -0.21
N GLY A 869 -15.17 22.20 1.06
CA GLY A 869 -15.77 23.24 1.88
C GLY A 869 -17.26 23.42 1.55
N HIS A 870 -17.55 24.04 0.41
CA HIS A 870 -18.89 24.29 -0.08
C HIS A 870 -18.95 24.11 -1.60
N THR A 871 -19.86 23.25 -2.06
CA THR A 871 -20.14 23.07 -3.49
C THR A 871 -21.53 23.64 -3.78
N SER A 872 -21.62 24.52 -4.78
CA SER A 872 -22.86 25.16 -5.19
C SER A 872 -23.61 24.33 -6.24
N GLY A 873 -24.93 24.26 -6.12
CA GLY A 873 -25.83 23.58 -7.07
C GLY A 873 -27.29 24.00 -6.85
N GLN A 874 -28.23 23.12 -7.15
CA GLN A 874 -29.65 23.32 -6.82
C GLN A 874 -29.90 23.15 -5.31
N THR A 875 -31.06 23.61 -4.84
CA THR A 875 -31.36 23.61 -3.40
C THR A 875 -32.07 22.32 -3.03
N VAL A 876 -31.47 21.54 -2.12
CA VAL A 876 -32.15 20.45 -1.39
C VAL A 876 -31.83 20.62 0.08
N VAL A 877 -32.82 21.07 0.85
CA VAL A 877 -32.68 21.38 2.28
C VAL A 877 -33.71 20.64 3.10
N LEU A 878 -33.36 20.35 4.35
CA LEU A 878 -34.28 19.77 5.31
C LEU A 878 -34.84 20.89 6.18
N GLU A 879 -36.14 21.18 6.04
CA GLU A 879 -36.84 22.15 6.87
C GLU A 879 -37.42 21.42 8.09
N TYR A 880 -37.12 21.92 9.30
CA TYR A 880 -37.66 21.37 10.53
C TYR A 880 -38.78 22.26 11.07
N GLY A 881 -39.74 21.64 11.75
CA GLY A 881 -40.94 22.29 12.26
C GLY A 881 -41.19 22.00 13.74
N ARG A 882 -41.91 22.92 14.36
CA ARG A 882 -42.36 22.85 15.76
C ARG A 882 -43.89 22.76 15.82
N PRO A 883 -44.46 22.24 16.92
CA PRO A 883 -45.91 22.32 17.13
C PRO A 883 -46.39 23.78 17.09
N ALA A 884 -47.54 24.01 16.46
CA ALA A 884 -48.14 25.34 16.39
C ALA A 884 -48.59 25.83 17.77
N PRO A 885 -48.50 27.14 18.06
CA PRO A 885 -49.10 27.71 19.26
C PRO A 885 -50.63 27.55 19.18
N GLY A 886 -51.25 26.77 20.06
CA GLY A 886 -52.72 26.59 20.06
C GLY A 886 -53.25 25.17 20.35
N GLY A 887 -52.39 24.18 20.57
CA GLY A 887 -52.79 22.89 21.16
C GLY A 887 -53.17 21.78 20.18
N ASP A 888 -53.18 22.02 18.86
CA ASP A 888 -53.21 20.92 17.87
C ASP A 888 -51.79 20.35 17.69
N PRO A 889 -51.51 19.12 18.17
CA PRO A 889 -50.18 18.52 18.07
C PRO A 889 -49.80 18.11 16.64
N ASN A 890 -50.74 18.12 15.69
CA ASN A 890 -50.49 17.83 14.28
C ASN A 890 -50.30 19.09 13.42
N ALA A 891 -50.61 20.27 13.96
CA ALA A 891 -50.33 21.53 13.29
C ALA A 891 -48.84 21.89 13.46
N ILE A 892 -48.07 21.85 12.38
CA ILE A 892 -46.62 22.11 12.39
C ILE A 892 -46.31 23.44 11.71
N VAL A 893 -45.57 24.31 12.38
CA VAL A 893 -45.03 25.55 11.82
C VAL A 893 -43.53 25.40 11.49
N PRO A 894 -43.08 25.82 10.30
CA PRO A 894 -41.65 25.83 9.96
C PRO A 894 -40.85 26.69 10.93
N ALA A 895 -39.69 26.19 11.37
CA ALA A 895 -38.81 26.90 12.32
C ALA A 895 -37.42 27.20 11.74
N GLY A 896 -36.91 26.42 10.79
CA GLY A 896 -35.63 26.66 10.13
C GLY A 896 -35.25 25.58 9.13
N ARG A 897 -34.12 25.76 8.44
CA ARG A 897 -33.63 24.87 7.38
C ARG A 897 -32.18 24.46 7.64
N LEU A 898 -31.84 23.25 7.24
CA LEU A 898 -30.47 22.73 7.26
C LEU A 898 -29.96 22.49 5.84
N VAL A 899 -28.70 22.87 5.62
CA VAL A 899 -27.93 22.55 4.42
C VAL A 899 -27.26 21.18 4.63
N PRO A 900 -27.30 20.26 3.66
CA PRO A 900 -26.73 18.93 3.85
C PRO A 900 -25.21 18.95 3.91
N TYR A 901 -24.64 17.94 4.56
CA TYR A 901 -23.31 17.47 4.20
C TYR A 901 -23.42 16.55 2.99
N ASP A 902 -22.71 16.87 1.92
CA ASP A 902 -22.69 16.15 0.64
C ASP A 902 -21.24 15.88 0.22
N LEU A 903 -20.83 14.61 0.22
CA LEU A 903 -19.45 14.22 -0.08
C LEU A 903 -19.13 14.26 -1.58
N TYR A 904 -20.13 14.03 -2.43
CA TYR A 904 -19.96 13.86 -3.88
C TYR A 904 -20.56 15.04 -4.65
N GLY A 905 -20.54 16.25 -4.07
CA GLY A 905 -21.09 17.45 -4.71
C GLY A 905 -20.48 17.73 -6.09
N GLU A 906 -19.22 17.37 -6.30
CA GLU A 906 -18.52 17.48 -7.59
C GLU A 906 -18.89 16.37 -8.60
N GLN A 907 -19.64 15.35 -8.19
CA GLN A 907 -20.13 14.24 -9.03
C GLN A 907 -21.68 14.26 -9.09
N PRO A 908 -22.29 15.18 -9.85
CA PRO A 908 -23.74 15.39 -9.77
C PRO A 908 -24.59 14.22 -10.27
N LYS A 909 -24.02 13.33 -11.11
CA LYS A 909 -24.74 12.23 -11.76
C LYS A 909 -24.75 10.92 -10.96
N VAL A 910 -24.61 11.00 -9.64
CA VAL A 910 -24.58 9.84 -8.75
C VAL A 910 -25.65 9.94 -7.68
N TRP A 911 -26.20 8.78 -7.32
CA TRP A 911 -26.91 8.60 -6.08
C TRP A 911 -25.97 8.70 -4.90
N ARG A 912 -26.39 9.46 -3.89
CA ARG A 912 -25.65 9.68 -2.67
C ARG A 912 -26.57 10.01 -1.50
N ASN A 913 -26.09 9.76 -0.29
CA ASN A 913 -26.81 10.08 0.94
C ASN A 913 -26.44 11.49 1.43
N LEU A 914 -27.40 12.41 1.38
CA LEU A 914 -27.30 13.73 2.02
C LEU A 914 -27.51 13.58 3.53
N ARG A 915 -26.60 14.16 4.32
CA ARG A 915 -26.57 13.98 5.78
C ARG A 915 -26.96 15.26 6.48
N PHE A 916 -27.96 15.19 7.36
CA PHE A 916 -28.39 16.30 8.21
C PHE A 916 -28.19 15.93 9.68
N ALA A 917 -27.29 16.63 10.36
CA ALA A 917 -27.01 16.35 11.76
C ALA A 917 -28.17 16.79 12.65
N ARG A 918 -28.74 15.87 13.44
CA ARG A 918 -29.85 16.20 14.36
C ARG A 918 -29.42 17.17 15.45
N SER A 919 -28.13 17.22 15.79
CA SER A 919 -27.58 18.20 16.75
C SER A 919 -27.69 19.66 16.29
N GLN A 920 -27.93 19.91 14.99
CA GLN A 920 -28.19 21.25 14.45
C GLN A 920 -29.67 21.64 14.53
N MET A 921 -30.56 20.68 14.82
CA MET A 921 -31.98 20.95 15.05
C MET A 921 -32.20 21.29 16.53
N PRO A 922 -33.12 22.23 16.83
CA PRO A 922 -33.59 22.42 18.19
C PRO A 922 -34.20 21.13 18.79
N ALA A 923 -34.02 20.93 20.10
CA ALA A 923 -34.54 19.74 20.79
C ALA A 923 -36.07 19.62 20.77
N ASP A 924 -36.78 20.72 20.50
CA ASP A 924 -38.23 20.80 20.39
C ASP A 924 -38.76 20.63 18.94
N ALA A 925 -37.89 20.29 17.98
CA ALA A 925 -38.31 19.92 16.63
C ALA A 925 -39.05 18.58 16.63
N VAL A 926 -40.25 18.55 16.06
CA VAL A 926 -41.14 17.36 16.08
C VAL A 926 -41.38 16.75 14.70
N ALA A 927 -41.08 17.49 13.64
CA ALA A 927 -41.24 17.04 12.27
C ALA A 927 -40.22 17.70 11.34
N VAL A 928 -39.94 17.03 10.22
CA VAL A 928 -39.05 17.51 9.16
C VAL A 928 -39.72 17.34 7.80
N ARG A 929 -39.36 18.17 6.83
CA ARG A 929 -39.77 17.99 5.43
C ARG A 929 -38.62 18.36 4.49
N VAL A 930 -38.55 17.65 3.37
CA VAL A 930 -37.64 17.97 2.27
C VAL A 930 -38.22 19.12 1.46
N VAL A 931 -37.39 20.13 1.20
CA VAL A 931 -37.66 21.24 0.27
C VAL A 931 -36.60 21.19 -0.83
N ALA A 932 -37.05 21.00 -2.08
CA ALA A 932 -36.19 20.92 -3.24
C ALA A 932 -36.60 21.98 -4.28
N GLU A 933 -35.62 22.72 -4.79
CA GLU A 933 -35.80 23.72 -5.85
C GLU A 933 -34.73 23.53 -6.93
N ASP A 934 -35.21 23.36 -8.16
CA ASP A 934 -34.42 23.37 -9.39
C ASP A 934 -34.79 24.63 -10.17
N LEU A 935 -33.93 25.64 -10.07
CA LEU A 935 -34.16 26.95 -10.68
C LEU A 935 -33.34 27.12 -11.97
N SER A 936 -32.46 26.17 -12.27
CA SER A 936 -31.72 26.11 -13.52
C SER A 936 -32.62 25.59 -14.64
N LEU A 937 -32.38 26.07 -15.84
CA LEU A 937 -33.00 25.53 -17.07
C LEU A 937 -31.97 24.78 -17.92
N THR A 938 -30.77 24.54 -17.37
CA THR A 938 -29.75 23.73 -18.01
C THR A 938 -30.19 22.27 -17.94
N PRO A 939 -30.31 21.52 -19.06
CA PRO A 939 -30.82 20.14 -19.03
C PRO A 939 -30.03 19.16 -18.15
N GLU A 940 -28.75 19.47 -17.89
CA GLU A 940 -27.87 18.67 -17.03
C GLU A 940 -27.95 19.05 -15.55
N ASP A 941 -28.59 20.17 -15.22
CA ASP A 941 -28.95 20.53 -13.86
C ASP A 941 -30.32 19.94 -13.55
N TRP A 942 -30.34 18.99 -12.63
CA TRP A 942 -31.54 18.34 -12.15
C TRP A 942 -31.32 17.90 -10.71
N VAL A 943 -32.41 17.56 -10.03
CA VAL A 943 -32.38 17.00 -8.68
C VAL A 943 -33.37 15.86 -8.56
N ALA A 944 -33.01 14.86 -7.77
CA ALA A 944 -33.90 13.80 -7.35
C ALA A 944 -33.76 13.53 -5.86
N VAL A 945 -34.88 13.23 -5.21
CA VAL A 945 -34.95 13.02 -3.77
C VAL A 945 -35.81 11.82 -3.42
N THR A 946 -35.51 11.22 -2.28
CA THR A 946 -36.31 10.20 -1.58
C THR A 946 -36.84 10.79 -0.26
N PRO A 947 -37.78 10.13 0.44
CA PRO A 947 -38.19 10.55 1.77
C PRO A 947 -37.03 10.53 2.77
N PRO A 948 -37.08 11.37 3.82
CA PRO A 948 -36.06 11.37 4.86
C PRO A 948 -36.20 10.12 5.76
N ARG A 949 -35.06 9.57 6.20
CA ARG A 949 -34.98 8.49 7.19
C ARG A 949 -34.05 8.84 8.35
N VAL A 950 -34.31 8.28 9.53
CA VAL A 950 -33.40 8.29 10.67
C VAL A 950 -32.76 6.91 10.73
N PRO A 951 -31.50 6.75 10.29
CA PRO A 951 -30.93 5.43 10.05
C PRO A 951 -30.59 4.67 11.34
N GLU A 952 -30.83 3.36 11.33
CA GLU A 952 -30.37 2.43 12.37
C GLU A 952 -28.88 2.12 12.16
N LEU A 953 -28.04 2.75 12.98
CA LEU A 953 -26.58 2.72 12.82
C LEU A 953 -25.93 1.70 13.75
N ARG A 954 -24.97 0.93 13.21
CA ARG A 954 -24.06 0.08 13.98
C ARG A 954 -22.63 0.35 13.56
N SER A 955 -21.65 0.11 14.43
CA SER A 955 -20.25 0.22 14.00
C SER A 955 -19.89 -0.88 13.00
N VAL A 956 -18.89 -0.64 12.15
CA VAL A 956 -18.36 -1.66 11.24
C VAL A 956 -17.85 -2.87 12.02
N GLN A 957 -17.20 -2.66 13.17
CA GLN A 957 -16.74 -3.74 14.02
C GLN A 957 -17.90 -4.62 14.53
N GLU A 958 -19.03 -4.02 14.90
CA GLU A 958 -20.21 -4.76 15.36
C GLU A 958 -20.92 -5.52 14.24
N TYR A 959 -20.92 -4.98 13.02
CA TYR A 959 -21.63 -5.56 11.87
C TYR A 959 -20.81 -6.63 11.15
N VAL A 960 -19.56 -6.32 10.80
CA VAL A 960 -18.65 -7.21 10.04
C VAL A 960 -17.94 -8.21 10.97
N GLY A 961 -17.57 -7.76 12.17
CA GLY A 961 -16.81 -8.56 13.13
C GLY A 961 -15.35 -8.80 12.71
N SER A 962 -14.75 -9.83 13.30
CA SER A 962 -13.34 -10.22 13.14
C SER A 962 -13.15 -11.63 12.56
N THR A 963 -14.23 -12.31 12.17
CA THR A 963 -14.18 -13.70 11.68
C THR A 963 -14.52 -13.83 10.21
N GLN A 964 -15.37 -12.95 9.68
CA GLN A 964 -15.76 -12.99 8.28
C GLN A 964 -14.60 -12.52 7.39
N PRO A 965 -14.36 -13.18 6.25
CA PRO A 965 -13.31 -12.76 5.30
C PRO A 965 -13.71 -11.47 4.60
N VAL A 966 -12.82 -10.49 4.66
CA VAL A 966 -12.96 -9.17 4.04
C VAL A 966 -11.87 -8.95 3.00
N LEU A 967 -12.23 -8.45 1.82
CA LEU A 967 -11.26 -7.87 0.90
C LEU A 967 -10.99 -6.42 1.34
N MET A 968 -9.93 -6.22 2.10
CA MET A 968 -9.46 -4.87 2.44
C MET A 968 -8.50 -4.41 1.34
N ASP A 969 -8.84 -3.31 0.66
CA ASP A 969 -7.93 -2.70 -0.29
C ASP A 969 -6.62 -2.30 0.41
N TRP A 970 -5.52 -2.26 -0.35
CA TRP A 970 -4.19 -2.09 0.23
C TRP A 970 -3.97 -0.78 1.02
N ALA A 971 -4.74 0.27 0.73
CA ALA A 971 -4.61 1.56 1.42
C ALA A 971 -5.20 1.55 2.85
N VAL A 972 -6.11 0.62 3.16
CA VAL A 972 -6.93 0.70 4.39
C VAL A 972 -6.52 -0.28 5.49
N GLY A 973 -5.66 -1.26 5.20
CA GLY A 973 -5.37 -2.38 6.10
C GLY A 973 -4.90 -2.01 7.52
N LEU A 974 -4.13 -0.92 7.67
CA LEU A 974 -3.67 -0.47 9.00
C LEU A 974 -4.80 0.17 9.84
N ALA A 975 -5.81 0.74 9.18
CA ALA A 975 -6.96 1.36 9.86
C ALA A 975 -8.04 0.34 10.28
N PHE A 976 -7.95 -0.89 9.77
CA PHE A 976 -8.86 -2.02 10.06
C PHE A 976 -8.09 -3.26 10.54
N PRO A 977 -7.32 -3.17 11.64
CA PRO A 977 -6.44 -4.25 12.08
C PRO A 977 -7.21 -5.48 12.60
N CYS A 978 -8.45 -5.30 13.07
CA CYS A 978 -9.27 -6.37 13.64
C CYS A 978 -10.01 -7.23 12.60
N GLN A 979 -10.27 -6.68 11.41
CA GLN A 979 -10.96 -7.39 10.33
C GLN A 979 -10.03 -8.48 9.78
N ARG A 980 -10.56 -9.68 9.53
CA ARG A 980 -9.81 -10.79 8.96
C ARG A 980 -9.77 -10.64 7.43
N PRO A 981 -8.59 -10.50 6.80
CA PRO A 981 -8.52 -10.51 5.34
C PRO A 981 -8.97 -11.88 4.82
N MET A 982 -9.45 -11.96 3.58
CA MET A 982 -9.62 -13.27 2.94
C MET A 982 -8.25 -13.94 2.77
N LEU A 983 -8.15 -15.20 3.17
CA LEU A 983 -6.89 -15.95 3.09
C LEU A 983 -6.80 -16.73 1.77
N HIS A 984 -5.61 -17.25 1.46
CA HIS A 984 -5.42 -18.21 0.39
C HIS A 984 -4.50 -19.35 0.84
N VAL A 985 -4.75 -20.54 0.32
CA VAL A 985 -3.99 -21.75 0.60
C VAL A 985 -4.04 -22.66 -0.62
N ASP A 986 -2.94 -23.33 -0.94
CA ASP A 986 -2.83 -24.26 -2.08
C ASP A 986 -3.34 -23.67 -3.42
N GLY A 987 -3.16 -22.36 -3.61
CA GLY A 987 -3.56 -21.63 -4.82
C GLY A 987 -5.03 -21.22 -4.89
N VAL A 988 -5.85 -21.53 -3.87
CA VAL A 988 -7.27 -21.16 -3.81
C VAL A 988 -7.52 -20.13 -2.71
N THR A 989 -8.31 -19.09 -3.00
CA THR A 989 -8.68 -18.07 -2.02
C THR A 989 -9.99 -18.40 -1.29
N GLU A 990 -10.19 -17.82 -0.12
CA GLU A 990 -11.52 -17.71 0.48
C GLU A 990 -12.40 -16.76 -0.36
N ILE A 991 -13.73 -16.90 -0.23
CA ILE A 991 -14.69 -15.98 -0.85
C ILE A 991 -15.01 -14.85 0.15
N PRO A 992 -14.65 -13.60 -0.14
CA PRO A 992 -14.91 -12.49 0.77
C PRO A 992 -16.41 -12.17 0.85
N LYS A 993 -16.86 -11.70 2.03
CA LYS A 993 -18.24 -11.23 2.26
C LYS A 993 -18.39 -9.72 2.10
N PHE A 994 -17.31 -9.01 2.36
CA PHE A 994 -17.26 -7.55 2.27
C PHE A 994 -16.00 -7.09 1.56
N ARG A 995 -16.05 -5.88 1.01
CA ARG A 995 -14.89 -5.12 0.56
C ARG A 995 -14.84 -3.77 1.27
N ILE A 996 -13.70 -3.43 1.86
CA ILE A 996 -13.45 -2.10 2.45
C ILE A 996 -12.47 -1.37 1.54
N THR A 997 -12.85 -0.19 1.05
CA THR A 997 -12.05 0.62 0.12
C THR A 997 -11.73 2.00 0.71
N PRO A 998 -10.68 2.69 0.24
CA PRO A 998 -10.44 4.09 0.61
C PRO A 998 -11.48 5.03 -0.03
N ASP A 999 -11.29 6.33 0.13
CA ASP A 999 -12.12 7.39 -0.45
C ASP A 999 -12.21 7.30 -1.99
N TYR A 1000 -13.21 7.96 -2.57
CA TYR A 1000 -13.56 7.81 -3.99
C TYR A 1000 -12.38 7.97 -4.96
N ASN A 1001 -11.56 9.00 -4.76
CA ASN A 1001 -10.45 9.29 -5.68
C ASN A 1001 -9.34 8.25 -5.56
N ALA A 1002 -8.95 7.89 -4.33
CA ALA A 1002 -7.94 6.87 -4.09
C ALA A 1002 -8.41 5.49 -4.59
N LYS A 1003 -9.68 5.13 -4.38
CA LYS A 1003 -10.25 3.89 -4.91
C LYS A 1003 -10.14 3.84 -6.43
N LYS A 1004 -10.64 4.88 -7.10
CA LYS A 1004 -10.72 4.94 -8.56
C LYS A 1004 -9.34 4.98 -9.23
N GLN A 1005 -8.42 5.78 -8.70
CA GLN A 1005 -7.13 6.04 -9.36
C GLN A 1005 -6.05 5.04 -8.95
N ASP A 1006 -6.07 4.58 -7.70
CA ASP A 1006 -4.98 3.81 -7.12
C ASP A 1006 -5.36 2.36 -6.83
N THR A 1007 -6.41 2.07 -6.04
CA THR A 1007 -6.68 0.68 -5.62
C THR A 1007 -7.28 -0.16 -6.74
N ASP A 1008 -8.37 0.27 -7.39
CA ASP A 1008 -9.02 -0.50 -8.44
C ASP A 1008 -8.10 -0.80 -9.63
N THR A 1009 -7.17 0.12 -9.95
CA THR A 1009 -6.20 -0.07 -11.03
C THR A 1009 -5.01 -0.95 -10.64
N TRP A 1010 -4.67 -0.99 -9.33
CA TRP A 1010 -3.56 -1.77 -8.82
C TRP A 1010 -3.90 -3.27 -8.68
N GLU A 1011 -5.10 -3.60 -8.22
CA GLU A 1011 -5.53 -4.97 -7.94
C GLU A 1011 -6.56 -5.50 -8.96
N ASP A 1012 -6.58 -4.96 -10.18
CA ASP A 1012 -7.42 -5.46 -11.28
C ASP A 1012 -7.03 -6.86 -11.77
N GLY A 1013 -7.97 -7.54 -12.43
CA GLY A 1013 -7.72 -8.88 -12.98
C GLY A 1013 -6.72 -8.90 -14.15
N VAL A 1014 -6.56 -7.79 -14.87
CA VAL A 1014 -5.63 -7.69 -16.01
C VAL A 1014 -4.19 -7.81 -15.52
N ASN A 1015 -3.86 -7.22 -14.38
CA ASN A 1015 -2.53 -7.26 -13.78
C ASN A 1015 -2.36 -8.37 -12.72
N GLY A 1016 -3.33 -9.29 -12.62
CA GLY A 1016 -3.27 -10.44 -11.72
C GLY A 1016 -3.62 -10.12 -10.27
N GLY A 1017 -4.47 -9.12 -10.03
CA GLY A 1017 -4.98 -8.77 -8.71
C GLY A 1017 -6.31 -9.42 -8.37
N LEU A 1018 -6.72 -9.21 -7.12
CA LEU A 1018 -7.84 -9.91 -6.47
C LEU A 1018 -9.21 -9.56 -7.06
N LEU A 1019 -9.35 -8.39 -7.69
CA LEU A 1019 -10.60 -8.00 -8.34
C LEU A 1019 -10.91 -8.86 -9.57
N GLY A 1020 -9.89 -9.50 -10.18
CA GLY A 1020 -10.11 -10.48 -11.24
C GLY A 1020 -10.94 -11.68 -10.78
N ILE A 1021 -10.89 -12.02 -9.49
CA ILE A 1021 -11.67 -13.10 -8.89
C ILE A 1021 -13.06 -12.59 -8.49
N THR A 1022 -13.12 -11.50 -7.73
CA THR A 1022 -14.39 -11.02 -7.16
C THR A 1022 -15.35 -10.52 -8.22
N ASP A 1023 -14.88 -9.81 -9.25
CA ASP A 1023 -15.74 -9.30 -10.33
C ASP A 1023 -16.38 -10.43 -11.15
N LEU A 1024 -15.68 -11.58 -11.24
CA LEU A 1024 -16.12 -12.74 -12.02
C LEU A 1024 -17.11 -13.61 -11.23
N LEU A 1025 -16.94 -13.73 -9.91
CA LEU A 1025 -17.69 -14.65 -9.05
C LEU A 1025 -18.82 -13.98 -8.23
N LEU A 1026 -18.67 -12.69 -7.90
CA LEU A 1026 -19.49 -11.97 -6.92
C LEU A 1026 -20.12 -10.71 -7.54
N ARG A 1027 -21.20 -10.25 -6.90
CA ARG A 1027 -21.80 -8.94 -7.15
C ARG A 1027 -21.53 -8.05 -5.97
N ALA A 1028 -20.89 -6.92 -6.23
CA ALA A 1028 -20.68 -5.90 -5.22
C ALA A 1028 -21.86 -4.92 -5.17
N HIS A 1029 -22.27 -4.59 -3.95
CA HIS A 1029 -23.28 -3.59 -3.65
C HIS A 1029 -22.75 -2.65 -2.57
N VAL A 1030 -22.64 -1.35 -2.87
CA VAL A 1030 -22.23 -0.35 -1.90
C VAL A 1030 -23.27 -0.18 -0.79
N MET A 1031 -22.80 -0.06 0.46
CA MET A 1031 -23.64 0.12 1.64
C MET A 1031 -23.57 1.57 2.14
N SER A 1032 -24.65 2.04 2.77
CA SER A 1032 -24.68 3.36 3.40
C SER A 1032 -23.79 3.38 4.65
N THR A 1033 -22.73 4.20 4.61
CA THR A 1033 -21.79 4.34 5.74
C THR A 1033 -21.47 5.81 6.06
N TYR A 1034 -21.10 6.05 7.32
CA TYR A 1034 -20.89 7.38 7.89
C TYR A 1034 -19.73 7.34 8.89
N LEU A 1035 -18.87 8.35 8.87
CA LEU A 1035 -17.89 8.52 9.93
C LEU A 1035 -18.53 9.25 11.11
N SER A 1036 -18.52 8.62 12.29
CA SER A 1036 -19.11 9.18 13.51
C SER A 1036 -18.61 10.59 13.77
N ARG A 1037 -19.53 11.56 13.90
CA ARG A 1037 -19.27 12.98 14.23
C ARG A 1037 -18.47 13.79 13.20
N ASP A 1038 -17.97 13.21 12.12
CA ASP A 1038 -17.37 13.91 10.98
C ASP A 1038 -18.17 13.61 9.70
N TRP A 1039 -19.42 14.08 9.70
CA TRP A 1039 -20.43 13.75 8.69
C TRP A 1039 -20.11 14.28 7.29
N GLY A 1040 -19.19 15.23 7.16
CA GLY A 1040 -18.75 15.82 5.88
C GLY A 1040 -17.50 15.18 5.30
N ARG A 1041 -16.99 14.10 5.90
CA ARG A 1041 -15.80 13.39 5.45
C ARG A 1041 -16.15 12.10 4.70
N ASP A 1042 -15.47 11.90 3.58
CA ASP A 1042 -15.37 10.59 2.92
C ASP A 1042 -14.25 9.80 3.61
N TRP A 1043 -14.64 8.72 4.29
CA TRP A 1043 -13.68 7.81 4.93
C TRP A 1043 -13.26 6.67 3.99
N GLY A 1044 -14.00 6.50 2.89
CA GLY A 1044 -14.03 5.30 2.08
C GLY A 1044 -15.44 4.71 2.01
N SER A 1045 -15.51 3.45 1.60
CA SER A 1045 -16.80 2.76 1.45
C SER A 1045 -16.71 1.28 1.84
N LEU A 1046 -17.87 0.74 2.21
CA LEU A 1046 -18.08 -0.67 2.48
C LEU A 1046 -19.00 -1.24 1.41
N ARG A 1047 -18.57 -2.33 0.76
CA ARG A 1047 -19.39 -3.09 -0.18
C ARG A 1047 -19.71 -4.46 0.39
N LYS A 1048 -20.95 -4.89 0.23
CA LYS A 1048 -21.36 -6.28 0.46
C LYS A 1048 -21.20 -7.06 -0.84
N PHE A 1049 -20.72 -8.29 -0.73
CA PHE A 1049 -20.68 -9.24 -1.84
C PHE A 1049 -21.80 -10.27 -1.74
N ASP A 1050 -22.54 -10.44 -2.83
CA ASP A 1050 -23.48 -11.54 -3.02
C ASP A 1050 -22.98 -12.50 -4.11
N THR A 1051 -23.15 -13.81 -3.88
CA THR A 1051 -22.71 -14.84 -4.82
C THR A 1051 -23.64 -14.94 -6.02
N ILE A 1052 -23.08 -15.06 -7.23
CA ILE A 1052 -23.87 -15.12 -8.47
C ILE A 1052 -24.59 -16.47 -8.65
N ALA A 1053 -23.97 -17.55 -8.18
CA ALA A 1053 -24.49 -18.91 -8.23
C ALA A 1053 -24.41 -19.54 -6.84
N ASP A 1054 -25.37 -20.41 -6.53
CA ASP A 1054 -25.34 -21.23 -5.32
C ASP A 1054 -24.31 -22.36 -5.52
N ALA A 1055 -23.23 -22.31 -4.77
CA ALA A 1055 -22.09 -23.20 -4.90
C ALA A 1055 -21.34 -23.31 -3.58
N HIS A 1056 -20.76 -24.48 -3.32
CA HIS A 1056 -20.00 -24.75 -2.10
C HIS A 1056 -18.50 -24.76 -2.40
N PRO A 1057 -17.61 -24.55 -1.42
CA PRO A 1057 -16.17 -24.69 -1.63
C PRO A 1057 -15.80 -26.09 -2.14
N ALA A 1058 -14.91 -26.18 -3.11
CA ALA A 1058 -14.44 -27.45 -3.66
C ALA A 1058 -13.56 -28.21 -2.66
N ARG A 1059 -13.67 -29.54 -2.63
CA ARG A 1059 -12.65 -30.38 -2.02
C ARG A 1059 -11.47 -30.55 -2.99
N LEU A 1060 -10.28 -30.11 -2.61
CA LEU A 1060 -9.07 -30.29 -3.41
C LEU A 1060 -8.44 -31.67 -3.11
N ASP A 1061 -7.87 -32.28 -4.13
CA ASP A 1061 -7.03 -33.47 -3.97
C ASP A 1061 -5.58 -33.02 -3.85
N LEU A 1062 -5.03 -33.12 -2.63
CA LEU A 1062 -3.68 -32.67 -2.30
C LEU A 1062 -2.66 -33.80 -2.43
N GLY A 1063 -1.46 -33.44 -2.88
CA GLY A 1063 -0.31 -34.32 -2.98
C GLY A 1063 0.99 -33.55 -2.74
N THR A 1064 2.13 -34.25 -2.87
CA THR A 1064 3.46 -33.65 -2.72
C THR A 1064 4.38 -34.13 -3.83
N ALA A 1065 5.24 -33.25 -4.34
CA ALA A 1065 6.25 -33.60 -5.31
C ALA A 1065 7.61 -32.95 -4.98
N THR A 1066 8.67 -33.75 -4.94
CA THR A 1066 10.03 -33.22 -4.81
C THR A 1066 10.51 -32.64 -6.14
N ARG A 1067 10.86 -31.36 -6.16
CA ARG A 1067 11.31 -30.62 -7.35
C ARG A 1067 12.76 -30.16 -7.18
N SER A 1068 13.51 -30.10 -8.28
CA SER A 1068 14.83 -29.45 -8.29
C SER A 1068 14.69 -27.93 -8.25
N GLY A 1069 15.74 -27.21 -7.81
CA GLY A 1069 15.71 -25.74 -7.71
C GLY A 1069 15.63 -24.98 -9.05
N TRP A 1070 15.70 -25.69 -10.18
CA TRP A 1070 15.56 -25.14 -11.53
C TRP A 1070 14.35 -25.67 -12.31
N TRP A 1071 13.53 -26.53 -11.70
CA TRP A 1071 12.33 -27.05 -12.34
C TRP A 1071 11.27 -25.94 -12.50
N SER A 1072 10.54 -25.96 -13.61
CA SER A 1072 9.38 -25.09 -13.86
C SER A 1072 8.29 -25.84 -14.63
N PRO A 1073 7.01 -25.70 -14.25
CA PRO A 1073 5.89 -26.25 -15.02
C PRO A 1073 5.53 -25.36 -16.23
N GLY A 1074 6.38 -24.41 -16.60
CA GLY A 1074 6.18 -23.45 -17.69
C GLY A 1074 5.72 -22.07 -17.22
N GLU A 1075 5.53 -21.15 -18.16
CA GLU A 1075 5.20 -19.75 -17.83
C GLU A 1075 3.76 -19.60 -17.32
N ILE A 1076 3.60 -18.74 -16.30
CA ILE A 1076 2.30 -18.25 -15.86
C ILE A 1076 1.70 -17.38 -16.97
N ARG A 1077 0.38 -17.55 -17.19
CA ARG A 1077 -0.38 -16.71 -18.12
C ARG A 1077 -0.49 -15.31 -17.52
N ILE A 1078 0.15 -14.35 -18.16
CA ILE A 1078 0.13 -12.93 -17.72
C ILE A 1078 -0.48 -11.98 -18.75
N LYS A 1079 -0.68 -12.44 -19.99
CA LYS A 1079 -1.18 -11.62 -21.11
C LYS A 1079 -2.05 -12.48 -22.03
N PRO A 1080 -2.96 -11.87 -22.82
CA PRO A 1080 -3.68 -12.58 -23.88
C PRO A 1080 -2.73 -13.15 -24.93
#